data_AF-A0A2E9KNR9-F1
#
_entry.id   AF-A0A2E9KNR9-F1
#
_cell.length_a   1.000
_cell.length_b   1.000
_cell.length_c   1.000
_cell.angle_alpha   90.00
_cell.angle_beta   90.00
_cell.angle_gamma   90.00
#
_symmetry.space_group_name_H-M   'P 1'
#
loop_
_entity.id
_entity.type
_entity.pdbx_description
1 polymer ?
#
loop_
_entity_poly.entity_id
_entity_poly.type
_entity_poly.pdbx_seq_one_letter_code
_entity_poly.pdbx_strand_id
1 'polypeptide(L)'
;MAEDNGAARSLFLAALMITSVMTGILFFGIEDEGVNKAPTIDSDVPDSMIMGELGTINITVFDEEMGGLSLLITLNDEQVNNDLDSNGNASLDISHLDVGSHVVSVVATDSLGQDSTFIKVFSINHPSESNTAVSITPETLEISKGGTAPISGIVIHDYVDTCSLRWSSGDISESSLGLPISDTGSFELELSNIQENTTISMEATCGLWTETSSVVTTKITVVQEIVTGCTDSEATNYNDDAEEDDGSCEYETEPEPVLGCMDQNALNYDEDATEDDGSCLYDEEPVDNSTGSKAWWEKVLLCDSTEQVSPVDDYNTTESDNHICQLSFEIGESEIVIQSNGIPNHDLESGPGCCTSEQNLEWTIPLTPINQTGCEPSISTDGCTMAPERDSVAFSVNGVPIFGPEDGPGGDAVAGHEGAYDEDRQHIWLGICHGHSGPGGAYHYHADANCAHWHPDEETNQTWMDYSINSSRTLSRHSEIIGFAFDGYPIYGFVGWDEEGNISEMKSSYRLKDGETGYNGIVDYEYVQGLGDLDSCNGHFGATPDHPDGIYHYHSTWENGEGEIGFPYFINCYRGEVSIDDARGDNNGGGDDDCSGYGETWGPGIGPPPAGCGGGGQGGQNGQSSEISGTIGDIIATEPPGGELLGLLILAVVSVRVLASVPISPNRADKAALYQ
;
A
#
# COMPACT_ATOMS: atom_id res chain seq x y z
N MET A 1 -23.68 -72.45 18.65
CA MET A 1 -25.00 -73.08 18.77
C MET A 1 -25.98 -71.91 18.92
N ALA A 2 -26.58 -71.47 17.80
CA ALA A 2 -27.89 -71.93 17.30
C ALA A 2 -28.99 -71.50 18.29
N GLU A 3 -29.68 -70.39 17.99
CA GLU A 3 -31.01 -70.33 17.35
C GLU A 3 -32.09 -70.12 18.42
N ASP A 4 -32.89 -69.06 18.30
CA ASP A 4 -34.33 -69.20 18.01
C ASP A 4 -35.04 -67.83 18.10
N ASN A 5 -35.09 -67.12 16.97
CA ASN A 5 -35.85 -65.87 16.79
C ASN A 5 -37.27 -66.14 16.20
N GLY A 6 -37.79 -67.37 16.29
CA GLY A 6 -39.10 -67.73 15.76
C GLY A 6 -40.28 -67.42 16.69
N ALA A 7 -40.08 -67.46 18.01
CA ALA A 7 -41.16 -67.35 18.99
C ALA A 7 -41.69 -65.92 19.19
N ALA A 8 -40.81 -64.90 19.12
CA ALA A 8 -41.18 -63.51 19.39
C ALA A 8 -42.09 -62.89 18.31
N ARG A 9 -41.97 -63.34 17.04
CA ARG A 9 -42.83 -62.86 15.95
C ARG A 9 -44.25 -63.45 15.99
N SER A 10 -44.43 -64.66 16.53
CA SER A 10 -45.76 -65.27 16.65
C SER A 10 -46.58 -64.69 17.79
N LEU A 11 -45.95 -64.26 18.90
CA LEU A 11 -46.67 -63.61 20.00
C LEU A 11 -47.22 -62.22 19.62
N PHE A 12 -46.53 -61.49 18.74
CA PHE A 12 -46.97 -60.18 18.27
C PHE A 12 -48.21 -60.28 17.36
N LEU A 13 -48.28 -61.30 16.50
CA LEU A 13 -49.46 -61.58 15.67
C LEU A 13 -50.66 -62.05 16.51
N ALA A 14 -50.42 -62.79 17.60
CA ALA A 14 -51.48 -63.16 18.54
C ALA A 14 -52.04 -61.93 19.30
N ALA A 15 -51.19 -60.96 19.65
CA ALA A 15 -51.64 -59.72 20.29
C ALA A 15 -52.53 -58.87 19.37
N LEU A 16 -52.25 -58.85 18.06
CA LEU A 16 -53.06 -58.12 17.06
C LEU A 16 -54.45 -58.73 16.85
N MET A 17 -54.59 -60.06 16.93
CA MET A 17 -55.91 -60.72 16.86
C MET A 17 -56.74 -60.53 18.14
N ILE A 18 -56.10 -60.35 19.30
CA ILE A 18 -56.82 -60.07 20.55
C ILE A 18 -57.34 -58.61 20.55
N THR A 19 -56.59 -57.67 19.95
CA THR A 19 -57.09 -56.31 19.74
C THR A 19 -58.26 -56.24 18.77
N SER A 20 -58.35 -57.11 17.76
CA SER A 20 -59.50 -57.14 16.83
C SER A 20 -60.77 -57.71 17.46
N VAL A 21 -60.66 -58.54 18.50
CA VAL A 21 -61.82 -59.04 19.26
C VAL A 21 -62.30 -58.01 20.28
N MET A 22 -61.43 -57.15 20.80
CA MET A 22 -61.82 -56.06 21.71
C MET A 22 -62.43 -54.84 20.99
N THR A 23 -62.11 -54.59 19.71
CA THR A 23 -62.88 -53.64 18.88
C THR A 23 -64.26 -54.17 18.46
N GLY A 24 -64.50 -55.49 18.54
CA GLY A 24 -65.81 -56.10 18.33
C GLY A 24 -66.82 -55.88 19.46
N ILE A 25 -66.41 -55.29 20.59
CA ILE A 25 -67.28 -55.02 21.76
C ILE A 25 -67.77 -53.55 21.77
N LEU A 26 -67.35 -52.71 20.81
CA LEU A 26 -67.78 -51.31 20.70
C LEU A 26 -68.96 -51.05 19.74
N PHE A 27 -69.51 -52.09 19.10
CA PHE A 27 -70.76 -52.00 18.33
C PHE A 27 -71.80 -53.00 18.87
N PHE A 28 -71.98 -53.02 20.19
CA PHE A 28 -73.27 -53.43 20.77
C PHE A 28 -74.32 -52.37 20.40
N GLY A 29 -74.80 -52.44 19.15
CA GLY A 29 -76.13 -51.98 18.81
C GLY A 29 -77.10 -52.93 19.49
N ILE A 30 -77.66 -52.47 20.60
CA ILE A 30 -78.79 -53.07 21.29
C ILE A 30 -79.88 -53.27 20.22
N GLU A 31 -80.15 -54.53 19.84
CA GLU A 31 -81.43 -54.91 19.24
C GLU A 31 -82.50 -54.67 20.31
N ASP A 32 -82.98 -53.44 20.38
CA ASP A 32 -84.20 -53.10 21.11
C ASP A 32 -85.36 -53.51 20.20
N GLU A 33 -85.91 -54.69 20.47
CA GLU A 33 -87.11 -55.17 19.82
C GLU A 33 -88.25 -54.15 20.04
N GLY A 34 -88.64 -53.44 18.98
CA GLY A 34 -90.00 -52.94 18.82
C GLY A 34 -90.33 -51.55 19.38
N VAL A 35 -89.38 -50.61 19.43
CA VAL A 35 -89.72 -49.19 19.64
C VAL A 35 -89.73 -48.47 18.30
N ASN A 36 -90.92 -48.02 17.85
CA ASN A 36 -91.06 -47.21 16.62
C ASN A 36 -90.30 -45.88 16.80
N LYS A 37 -89.34 -45.59 15.93
CA LYS A 37 -88.52 -44.38 16.02
C LYS A 37 -89.07 -43.30 15.10
N ALA A 38 -88.61 -42.07 15.31
CA ALA A 38 -88.91 -40.97 14.39
C ALA A 38 -88.23 -41.22 13.03
N PRO A 39 -88.84 -40.78 11.92
CA PRO A 39 -88.29 -40.97 10.58
C PRO A 39 -86.93 -40.30 10.45
N THR A 40 -86.02 -40.84 9.64
CA THR A 40 -84.70 -40.23 9.38
C THR A 40 -84.70 -39.59 7.99
N ILE A 41 -84.20 -38.36 7.89
CA ILE A 41 -84.09 -37.64 6.62
C ILE A 41 -82.61 -37.58 6.22
N ASP A 42 -82.32 -37.97 4.99
CA ASP A 42 -81.03 -37.78 4.33
C ASP A 42 -81.21 -36.92 3.07
N SER A 43 -80.18 -36.17 2.69
CA SER A 43 -80.27 -35.29 1.52
C SER A 43 -78.92 -35.07 0.87
N ASP A 44 -78.92 -35.02 -0.46
CA ASP A 44 -77.73 -34.71 -1.27
C ASP A 44 -77.58 -33.21 -1.55
N VAL A 45 -78.16 -32.33 -0.71
CA VAL A 45 -78.10 -30.88 -0.90
C VAL A 45 -76.67 -30.38 -0.64
N PRO A 46 -75.95 -29.84 -1.66
CA PRO A 46 -74.62 -29.28 -1.45
C PRO A 46 -74.68 -27.96 -0.69
N ASP A 47 -73.60 -27.57 -0.01
CA ASP A 47 -73.51 -26.28 0.69
C ASP A 47 -73.51 -25.08 -0.28
N SER A 48 -72.95 -25.26 -1.48
CA SER A 48 -72.91 -24.24 -2.53
C SER A 48 -72.84 -24.88 -3.92
N MET A 49 -73.38 -24.20 -4.93
CA MET A 49 -73.35 -24.64 -6.34
C MET A 49 -73.25 -23.45 -7.31
N ILE A 50 -72.81 -23.69 -8.54
CA ILE A 50 -72.77 -22.65 -9.59
C ILE A 50 -74.12 -22.61 -10.32
N MET A 51 -74.58 -21.41 -10.70
CA MET A 51 -75.79 -21.24 -11.52
C MET A 51 -75.75 -22.17 -12.75
N GLY A 52 -76.77 -23.01 -12.89
CA GLY A 52 -76.93 -23.93 -14.03
C GLY A 52 -76.28 -25.32 -13.89
N GLU A 53 -75.62 -25.62 -12.76
CA GLU A 53 -74.91 -26.89 -12.56
C GLU A 53 -75.83 -28.06 -12.17
N LEU A 54 -76.86 -27.82 -11.34
CA LEU A 54 -77.85 -28.82 -10.94
C LEU A 54 -79.27 -28.29 -11.15
N GLY A 55 -80.11 -29.10 -11.79
CA GLY A 55 -81.54 -28.79 -11.98
C GLY A 55 -82.44 -29.35 -10.88
N THR A 56 -81.98 -30.39 -10.14
CA THR A 56 -82.81 -31.12 -9.17
C THR A 56 -82.00 -31.56 -7.95
N ILE A 57 -82.58 -31.44 -6.76
CA ILE A 57 -82.06 -31.94 -5.49
C ILE A 57 -82.87 -33.17 -5.06
N ASN A 58 -82.21 -34.21 -4.56
CA ASN A 58 -82.90 -35.40 -4.02
C ASN A 58 -82.86 -35.42 -2.49
N ILE A 59 -83.98 -35.82 -1.89
CA ILE A 59 -84.18 -35.97 -0.45
C ILE A 59 -84.73 -37.37 -0.21
N THR A 60 -84.13 -38.12 0.69
CA THR A 60 -84.55 -39.48 1.02
C THR A 60 -85.00 -39.54 2.47
N VAL A 61 -86.17 -40.12 2.71
CA VAL A 61 -86.75 -40.31 4.04
C VAL A 61 -86.86 -41.80 4.32
N PHE A 62 -86.27 -42.22 5.44
CA PHE A 62 -86.26 -43.60 5.91
C PHE A 62 -87.12 -43.74 7.17
N ASP A 63 -88.04 -44.69 7.18
CA ASP A 63 -88.88 -45.03 8.34
C ASP A 63 -89.10 -46.55 8.36
N GLU A 64 -89.29 -47.13 9.55
CA GLU A 64 -89.71 -48.51 9.72
C GLU A 64 -91.09 -48.81 9.09
N GLU A 65 -92.00 -47.81 9.07
CA GLU A 65 -93.32 -47.91 8.43
C GLU A 65 -93.61 -46.75 7.46
N MET A 66 -93.40 -46.99 6.16
CA MET A 66 -93.69 -45.99 5.11
C MET A 66 -95.20 -45.71 4.91
N GLY A 67 -96.07 -46.59 5.40
CA GLY A 67 -97.53 -46.57 5.22
C GLY A 67 -98.28 -45.61 6.15
N GLY A 68 -97.83 -44.37 6.26
CA GLY A 68 -98.45 -43.38 7.16
C GLY A 68 -97.66 -42.08 7.35
N LEU A 69 -96.57 -41.92 6.60
CA LEU A 69 -95.67 -40.78 6.71
C LEU A 69 -96.25 -39.54 6.01
N SER A 70 -96.27 -38.41 6.72
CA SER A 70 -96.62 -37.10 6.17
C SER A 70 -95.34 -36.30 5.95
N LEU A 71 -95.18 -35.76 4.74
CA LEU A 71 -94.02 -34.96 4.37
C LEU A 71 -94.44 -33.53 4.04
N LEU A 72 -93.75 -32.57 4.63
CA LEU A 72 -93.84 -31.16 4.28
C LEU A 72 -92.46 -30.66 3.86
N ILE A 73 -92.29 -30.38 2.56
CA ILE A 73 -91.09 -29.74 2.02
C ILE A 73 -91.43 -28.27 1.73
N THR A 74 -90.61 -27.36 2.24
CA THR A 74 -90.65 -25.94 1.89
C THR A 74 -89.30 -25.49 1.34
N LEU A 75 -89.34 -24.75 0.23
CA LEU A 75 -88.17 -24.08 -0.35
C LEU A 75 -88.39 -22.57 -0.22
N ASN A 76 -87.50 -21.87 0.48
CA ASN A 76 -87.65 -20.46 0.84
C ASN A 76 -89.01 -20.13 1.47
N ASP A 77 -89.45 -20.99 2.40
CA ASP A 77 -90.74 -20.91 3.11
C ASP A 77 -92.00 -21.11 2.23
N GLU A 78 -91.85 -21.43 0.93
CA GLU A 78 -92.96 -21.79 0.05
C GLU A 78 -93.07 -23.33 -0.04
N GLN A 79 -94.28 -23.86 0.18
CA GLN A 79 -94.52 -25.29 0.17
C GLN A 79 -94.39 -25.85 -1.25
N VAL A 80 -93.50 -26.83 -1.42
CA VAL A 80 -93.34 -27.53 -2.69
C VAL A 80 -94.02 -28.88 -2.59
N ASN A 81 -94.93 -29.15 -3.51
CA ASN A 81 -95.71 -30.38 -3.50
C ASN A 81 -94.86 -31.51 -4.08
N ASN A 82 -94.49 -32.50 -3.27
CA ASN A 82 -93.71 -33.64 -3.72
C ASN A 82 -94.15 -34.90 -2.96
N ASP A 83 -94.49 -35.94 -3.71
CA ASP A 83 -94.86 -37.24 -3.15
C ASP A 83 -93.58 -38.09 -3.04
N LEU A 84 -93.44 -38.83 -1.92
CA LEU A 84 -92.37 -39.80 -1.78
C LEU A 84 -92.63 -41.00 -2.69
N ASP A 85 -91.60 -41.44 -3.42
CA ASP A 85 -91.67 -42.72 -4.13
C ASP A 85 -91.71 -43.91 -3.15
N SER A 86 -91.93 -45.13 -3.68
CA SER A 86 -92.00 -46.34 -2.84
C SER A 86 -90.72 -46.68 -2.07
N ASN A 87 -89.62 -45.97 -2.36
CA ASN A 87 -88.32 -46.12 -1.71
C ASN A 87 -88.00 -44.93 -0.78
N GLY A 88 -88.93 -43.98 -0.62
CA GLY A 88 -88.76 -42.81 0.25
C GLY A 88 -87.99 -41.65 -0.37
N ASN A 89 -87.86 -41.55 -1.70
CA ASN A 89 -87.17 -40.43 -2.35
C ASN A 89 -88.15 -39.35 -2.85
N ALA A 90 -87.76 -38.09 -2.71
CA ALA A 90 -88.39 -36.92 -3.30
C ALA A 90 -87.35 -36.10 -4.09
N SER A 91 -87.68 -35.72 -5.33
CA SER A 91 -86.80 -34.91 -6.20
C SER A 91 -87.36 -33.51 -6.39
N LEU A 92 -86.65 -32.49 -5.90
CA LEU A 92 -87.04 -31.09 -5.95
C LEU A 92 -86.35 -30.37 -7.12
N ASP A 93 -87.10 -29.79 -8.05
CA ASP A 93 -86.57 -28.94 -9.12
C ASP A 93 -86.18 -27.56 -8.59
N ILE A 94 -84.92 -27.17 -8.80
CA ILE A 94 -84.35 -25.88 -8.37
C ILE A 94 -83.82 -25.06 -9.56
N SER A 95 -84.07 -25.49 -10.80
CA SER A 95 -83.55 -24.84 -12.02
C SER A 95 -84.02 -23.40 -12.24
N HIS A 96 -85.07 -22.99 -11.54
CA HIS A 96 -85.68 -21.66 -11.61
C HIS A 96 -85.17 -20.68 -10.54
N LEU A 97 -84.26 -21.11 -9.65
CA LEU A 97 -83.71 -20.26 -8.60
C LEU A 97 -82.60 -19.36 -9.15
N ASP A 98 -82.66 -18.07 -8.79
CA ASP A 98 -81.61 -17.09 -9.08
C ASP A 98 -80.40 -17.25 -8.12
N VAL A 99 -79.34 -16.49 -8.34
CA VAL A 99 -78.17 -16.44 -7.44
C VAL A 99 -78.58 -15.87 -6.08
N GLY A 100 -78.14 -16.52 -5.01
CA GLY A 100 -78.49 -16.11 -3.65
C GLY A 100 -78.44 -17.26 -2.64
N SER A 101 -78.85 -16.97 -1.41
CA SER A 101 -78.99 -17.97 -0.35
C SER A 101 -80.42 -18.50 -0.35
N HIS A 102 -80.56 -19.82 -0.39
CA HIS A 102 -81.82 -20.53 -0.40
C HIS A 102 -81.89 -21.51 0.77
N VAL A 103 -83.09 -21.71 1.30
CA VAL A 103 -83.33 -22.60 2.45
C VAL A 103 -84.29 -23.69 2.04
N VAL A 104 -83.89 -24.95 2.19
CA VAL A 104 -84.79 -26.10 2.11
C VAL A 104 -85.07 -26.59 3.53
N SER A 105 -86.35 -26.71 3.86
CA SER A 105 -86.81 -27.25 5.14
C SER A 105 -87.76 -28.41 4.87
N VAL A 106 -87.50 -29.54 5.51
CA VAL A 106 -88.25 -30.79 5.37
C VAL A 106 -88.70 -31.22 6.74
N VAL A 107 -90.00 -31.42 6.92
CA VAL A 107 -90.59 -32.00 8.11
C VAL A 107 -91.27 -33.31 7.73
N ALA A 108 -90.77 -34.42 8.23
CA ALA A 108 -91.36 -35.74 8.08
C ALA A 108 -92.01 -36.15 9.40
N THR A 109 -93.25 -36.63 9.37
CA THR A 109 -94.00 -37.07 10.56
C THR A 109 -94.56 -38.46 10.35
N ASP A 110 -94.27 -39.38 11.27
CA ASP A 110 -94.76 -40.77 11.22
C ASP A 110 -96.24 -40.91 11.64
N SER A 111 -96.77 -42.13 11.56
CA SER A 111 -98.16 -42.46 11.93
C SER A 111 -98.45 -42.34 13.43
N LEU A 112 -97.41 -42.29 14.28
CA LEU A 112 -97.50 -42.08 15.72
C LEU A 112 -97.36 -40.60 16.12
N GLY A 113 -97.12 -39.71 15.14
CA GLY A 113 -96.98 -38.27 15.33
C GLY A 113 -95.58 -37.82 15.75
N GLN A 114 -94.55 -38.65 15.57
CA GLN A 114 -93.15 -38.29 15.81
C GLN A 114 -92.61 -37.57 14.59
N ASP A 115 -91.97 -36.41 14.80
CA ASP A 115 -91.45 -35.56 13.74
C ASP A 115 -89.92 -35.53 13.67
N SER A 116 -89.42 -35.47 12.45
CA SER A 116 -88.03 -35.16 12.16
C SER A 116 -87.97 -33.96 11.22
N THR A 117 -87.16 -32.99 11.60
CA THR A 117 -86.98 -31.76 10.83
C THR A 117 -85.55 -31.68 10.31
N PHE A 118 -85.42 -31.43 9.01
CA PHE A 118 -84.17 -31.17 8.33
C PHE A 118 -84.23 -29.76 7.72
N ILE A 119 -83.28 -28.89 8.08
CA ILE A 119 -83.15 -27.56 7.50
C ILE A 119 -81.73 -27.43 6.96
N LYS A 120 -81.63 -27.06 5.68
CA LYS A 120 -80.36 -26.79 5.02
C LYS A 120 -80.42 -25.48 4.28
N VAL A 121 -79.40 -24.65 4.54
CA VAL A 121 -79.15 -23.44 3.77
C VAL A 121 -78.07 -23.77 2.75
N PHE A 122 -78.33 -23.43 1.48
CA PHE A 122 -77.36 -23.54 0.40
C PHE A 122 -77.29 -22.23 -0.38
N SER A 123 -76.21 -22.00 -1.11
CA SER A 123 -76.04 -20.80 -1.93
C SER A 123 -75.79 -21.14 -3.39
N ILE A 124 -76.50 -20.46 -4.29
CA ILE A 124 -76.20 -20.48 -5.72
C ILE A 124 -75.30 -19.28 -6.01
N ASN A 125 -74.11 -19.53 -6.55
CA ASN A 125 -73.12 -18.52 -6.88
C ASN A 125 -72.98 -18.37 -8.40
N HIS A 126 -72.50 -17.20 -8.84
CA HIS A 126 -72.06 -17.04 -10.22
C HIS A 126 -70.85 -17.93 -10.54
N PRO A 127 -70.62 -18.28 -11.82
CA PRO A 127 -69.37 -18.92 -12.23
C PRO A 127 -68.17 -18.08 -11.83
N SER A 128 -67.03 -18.73 -11.55
CA SER A 128 -65.78 -18.00 -11.29
C SER A 128 -65.33 -17.27 -12.55
N GLU A 129 -65.02 -15.99 -12.41
CA GLU A 129 -64.53 -15.10 -13.48
C GLU A 129 -63.13 -14.61 -13.10
N SER A 130 -62.19 -14.64 -14.05
CA SER A 130 -60.81 -14.18 -13.85
C SER A 130 -60.73 -12.66 -13.65
N ASN A 131 -59.74 -12.18 -12.91
CA ASN A 131 -59.51 -10.74 -12.78
C ASN A 131 -59.01 -10.14 -14.09
N THR A 132 -59.41 -8.89 -14.36
CA THR A 132 -58.91 -8.08 -15.48
C THR A 132 -57.41 -7.84 -15.34
N ALA A 133 -56.66 -8.03 -16.43
CA ALA A 133 -55.25 -7.67 -16.50
C ALA A 133 -54.98 -6.88 -17.79
N VAL A 134 -54.09 -5.87 -17.71
CA VAL A 134 -53.66 -5.08 -18.85
C VAL A 134 -52.14 -5.16 -18.97
N SER A 135 -51.65 -5.45 -20.17
CA SER A 135 -50.23 -5.39 -20.50
C SER A 135 -50.00 -4.31 -21.54
N ILE A 136 -49.02 -3.44 -21.30
CA ILE A 136 -48.65 -2.33 -22.18
C ILE A 136 -47.24 -2.54 -22.73
N THR A 137 -47.00 -2.11 -23.96
CA THR A 137 -45.69 -2.17 -24.61
C THR A 137 -45.44 -0.88 -25.39
N PRO A 138 -44.31 -0.19 -25.16
CA PRO A 138 -43.31 -0.42 -24.12
C PRO A 138 -43.74 0.15 -22.74
N GLU A 139 -43.15 -0.36 -21.65
CA GLU A 139 -43.35 0.17 -20.29
C GLU A 139 -42.68 1.55 -20.09
N THR A 140 -41.60 1.80 -20.84
CA THR A 140 -40.89 3.07 -20.92
C THR A 140 -40.52 3.36 -22.37
N LEU A 141 -40.74 4.59 -22.84
CA LEU A 141 -40.41 5.02 -24.19
C LEU A 141 -39.61 6.33 -24.15
N GLU A 142 -38.51 6.38 -24.87
CA GLU A 142 -37.74 7.61 -25.10
C GLU A 142 -38.01 8.12 -26.51
N ILE A 143 -38.37 9.40 -26.64
CA ILE A 143 -38.64 10.07 -27.92
C ILE A 143 -37.96 11.43 -27.99
N SER A 144 -37.65 11.90 -29.19
CA SER A 144 -37.21 13.28 -29.38
C SER A 144 -38.36 14.28 -29.16
N LYS A 145 -38.02 15.51 -28.76
CA LYS A 145 -39.00 16.60 -28.59
C LYS A 145 -39.81 16.82 -29.88
N GLY A 146 -41.13 16.79 -29.76
CA GLY A 146 -42.07 16.87 -30.90
C GLY A 146 -42.31 15.53 -31.62
N GLY A 147 -41.71 14.44 -31.15
CA GLY A 147 -41.86 13.10 -31.69
C GLY A 147 -43.23 12.46 -31.40
N THR A 148 -43.36 11.22 -31.87
CA THR A 148 -44.58 10.40 -31.75
C THR A 148 -44.31 9.19 -30.86
N ALA A 149 -45.21 8.92 -29.93
CA ALA A 149 -45.17 7.77 -29.04
C ALA A 149 -46.24 6.73 -29.43
N PRO A 150 -45.86 5.65 -30.14
CA PRO A 150 -46.74 4.51 -30.35
C PRO A 150 -46.76 3.63 -29.10
N ILE A 151 -47.95 3.42 -28.56
CA ILE A 151 -48.20 2.57 -27.39
C ILE A 151 -49.19 1.50 -27.83
N SER A 152 -48.87 0.23 -27.60
CA SER A 152 -49.79 -0.87 -27.86
C SER A 152 -49.87 -1.80 -26.67
N GLY A 153 -50.88 -2.66 -26.65
CA GLY A 153 -51.05 -3.58 -25.54
C GLY A 153 -52.20 -4.54 -25.74
N ILE A 154 -52.45 -5.32 -24.70
CA ILE A 154 -53.54 -6.30 -24.66
C ILE A 154 -54.22 -6.27 -23.30
N VAL A 155 -55.55 -6.33 -23.34
CA VAL A 155 -56.42 -6.57 -22.19
C VAL A 155 -56.74 -8.05 -22.15
N ILE A 156 -56.53 -8.67 -20.99
CA ILE A 156 -56.70 -10.10 -20.76
C ILE A 156 -57.83 -10.29 -19.75
N HIS A 157 -58.87 -11.00 -20.19
CA HIS A 157 -60.03 -11.38 -19.38
C HIS A 157 -60.77 -12.56 -20.04
N ASP A 158 -61.53 -13.35 -19.27
CA ASP A 158 -62.28 -14.50 -19.81
C ASP A 158 -63.34 -14.07 -20.85
N TYR A 159 -63.86 -12.85 -20.69
CA TYR A 159 -64.87 -12.24 -21.55
C TYR A 159 -64.43 -10.86 -22.03
N VAL A 160 -63.53 -10.83 -23.02
CA VAL A 160 -62.93 -9.59 -23.55
C VAL A 160 -63.97 -8.64 -24.15
N ASP A 161 -65.06 -9.15 -24.72
CA ASP A 161 -66.13 -8.34 -25.30
C ASP A 161 -66.85 -7.43 -24.29
N THR A 162 -66.67 -7.68 -22.99
CA THR A 162 -67.21 -6.83 -21.91
C THR A 162 -66.26 -5.73 -21.47
N CYS A 163 -65.01 -5.77 -21.93
CA CYS A 163 -63.98 -4.87 -21.47
C CYS A 163 -64.18 -3.47 -22.04
N SER A 164 -63.99 -2.47 -21.18
CA SER A 164 -63.80 -1.08 -21.58
C SER A 164 -62.41 -0.62 -21.17
N LEU A 165 -61.72 0.07 -22.08
CA LEU A 165 -60.39 0.62 -21.85
C LEU A 165 -60.47 2.14 -21.94
N ARG A 166 -59.86 2.79 -20.95
CA ARG A 166 -59.72 4.25 -20.92
C ARG A 166 -58.28 4.62 -20.61
N TRP A 167 -57.86 5.80 -21.06
CA TRP A 167 -56.52 6.31 -20.83
C TRP A 167 -56.53 7.80 -20.49
N SER A 168 -55.46 8.26 -19.83
CA SER A 168 -55.25 9.66 -19.46
C SER A 168 -53.76 9.97 -19.41
N SER A 169 -53.39 11.22 -19.73
CA SER A 169 -52.04 11.76 -19.48
C SER A 169 -51.89 12.36 -18.08
N GLY A 170 -52.90 12.20 -17.22
CA GLY A 170 -52.91 12.62 -15.82
C GLY A 170 -53.62 11.60 -14.94
N ASP A 171 -54.38 12.07 -13.95
CA ASP A 171 -55.21 11.19 -13.11
C ASP A 171 -56.43 10.69 -13.91
N ILE A 172 -56.51 9.38 -14.06
CA ILE A 172 -57.57 8.70 -14.81
C ILE A 172 -58.95 8.82 -14.14
N SER A 173 -58.98 9.11 -12.84
CA SER A 173 -60.22 9.33 -12.09
C SER A 173 -60.82 10.71 -12.34
N GLU A 174 -60.00 11.70 -12.73
CA GLU A 174 -60.45 13.07 -13.00
C GLU A 174 -60.82 13.29 -14.48
N SER A 175 -60.02 12.76 -15.40
CA SER A 175 -60.27 12.86 -16.84
C SER A 175 -59.70 11.66 -17.57
N SER A 176 -60.48 11.09 -18.49
CA SER A 176 -60.06 9.92 -19.27
C SER A 176 -60.78 9.89 -20.62
N LEU A 177 -60.10 9.33 -21.62
CA LEU A 177 -60.67 9.08 -22.94
C LEU A 177 -60.80 7.57 -23.17
N GLY A 178 -61.91 7.15 -23.79
CA GLY A 178 -62.09 5.75 -24.18
C GLY A 178 -61.18 5.36 -25.33
N LEU A 179 -60.62 4.16 -25.26
CA LEU A 179 -59.82 3.55 -26.32
C LEU A 179 -60.54 2.29 -26.81
N PRO A 180 -60.78 2.15 -28.13
CA PRO A 180 -61.37 0.93 -28.67
C PRO A 180 -60.41 -0.25 -28.52
N ILE A 181 -60.97 -1.40 -28.18
CA ILE A 181 -60.26 -2.68 -28.05
C ILE A 181 -60.78 -3.59 -29.15
N SER A 182 -59.90 -4.43 -29.71
CA SER A 182 -60.32 -5.50 -30.63
C SER A 182 -61.01 -6.66 -29.89
N ASP A 183 -61.69 -7.53 -30.63
CA ASP A 183 -62.27 -8.79 -30.12
C ASP A 183 -61.22 -9.71 -29.48
N THR A 184 -59.93 -9.51 -29.77
CA THR A 184 -58.81 -10.27 -29.17
C THR A 184 -58.15 -9.52 -28.00
N GLY A 185 -58.67 -8.38 -27.59
CA GLY A 185 -58.17 -7.60 -26.44
C GLY A 185 -57.06 -6.61 -26.79
N SER A 186 -56.62 -6.54 -28.05
CA SER A 186 -55.51 -5.68 -28.44
C SER A 186 -55.95 -4.23 -28.64
N PHE A 187 -55.08 -3.28 -28.31
CA PHE A 187 -55.30 -1.86 -28.53
C PHE A 187 -54.01 -1.16 -29.00
N GLU A 188 -54.19 -0.01 -29.66
CA GLU A 188 -53.11 0.86 -30.10
C GLU A 188 -53.49 2.33 -29.82
N LEU A 189 -52.55 3.09 -29.27
CA LEU A 189 -52.64 4.52 -29.01
C LEU A 189 -51.38 5.19 -29.56
N GLU A 190 -51.58 6.19 -30.42
CA GLU A 190 -50.48 7.00 -30.95
C GLU A 190 -50.66 8.45 -30.49
N LEU A 191 -49.68 8.95 -29.73
CA LEU A 191 -49.63 10.34 -29.28
C LEU A 191 -48.55 11.07 -30.06
N SER A 192 -48.89 12.17 -30.73
CA SER A 192 -47.95 12.97 -31.53
C SER A 192 -47.64 14.30 -30.88
N ASN A 193 -46.52 14.89 -31.26
CA ASN A 193 -46.09 16.23 -30.86
C ASN A 193 -45.92 16.39 -29.33
N ILE A 194 -45.33 15.38 -28.68
CA ILE A 194 -45.07 15.42 -27.24
C ILE A 194 -43.87 16.34 -26.97
N GLN A 195 -44.06 17.34 -26.11
CA GLN A 195 -43.08 18.39 -25.86
C GLN A 195 -42.29 18.20 -24.55
N GLU A 196 -42.86 17.49 -23.58
CA GLU A 196 -42.30 17.30 -22.24
C GLU A 196 -42.56 15.88 -21.75
N ASN A 197 -41.80 15.44 -20.74
CA ASN A 197 -41.98 14.13 -20.10
C ASN A 197 -43.41 13.97 -19.60
N THR A 198 -44.04 12.85 -19.97
CA THR A 198 -45.43 12.58 -19.59
C THR A 198 -45.59 11.12 -19.19
N THR A 199 -46.56 10.85 -18.33
CA THR A 199 -46.92 9.48 -17.93
C THR A 199 -48.34 9.21 -18.37
N ILE A 200 -48.52 8.15 -19.15
CA ILE A 200 -49.83 7.73 -19.61
C ILE A 200 -50.33 6.63 -18.69
N SER A 201 -51.49 6.86 -18.08
CA SER A 201 -52.21 5.88 -17.27
C SER A 201 -53.33 5.27 -18.10
N MET A 202 -53.49 3.95 -18.04
CA MET A 202 -54.55 3.21 -18.71
C MET A 202 -55.26 2.31 -17.70
N GLU A 203 -56.58 2.29 -17.75
CA GLU A 203 -57.42 1.43 -16.91
C GLU A 203 -58.35 0.62 -17.80
N ALA A 204 -58.28 -0.71 -17.69
CA ALA A 204 -59.30 -1.59 -18.24
C ALA A 204 -60.24 -2.03 -17.12
N THR A 205 -61.54 -2.09 -17.43
CA THR A 205 -62.58 -2.65 -16.58
C THR A 205 -63.34 -3.70 -17.37
N CYS A 206 -63.38 -4.93 -16.89
CA CYS A 206 -64.09 -6.06 -17.51
C CYS A 206 -64.90 -6.83 -16.47
N GLY A 207 -65.97 -7.50 -16.92
CA GLY A 207 -66.79 -8.36 -16.05
C GLY A 207 -68.17 -8.63 -16.63
N LEU A 208 -68.59 -9.90 -16.60
CA LEU A 208 -69.98 -10.32 -16.80
C LEU A 208 -70.74 -10.47 -15.48
N TRP A 209 -70.07 -11.01 -14.46
CA TRP A 209 -70.65 -11.29 -13.15
C TRP A 209 -69.98 -10.50 -12.04
N THR A 210 -68.65 -10.33 -12.13
CA THR A 210 -67.87 -9.50 -11.22
C THR A 210 -67.01 -8.54 -12.02
N GLU A 211 -67.31 -7.24 -11.90
CA GLU A 211 -66.46 -6.21 -12.51
C GLU A 211 -65.14 -6.08 -11.75
N THR A 212 -64.04 -6.21 -12.47
CA THR A 212 -62.69 -5.99 -11.97
C THR A 212 -61.98 -4.97 -12.85
N SER A 213 -61.11 -4.15 -12.26
CA SER A 213 -60.30 -3.19 -13.02
C SER A 213 -58.82 -3.37 -12.77
N SER A 214 -58.02 -2.96 -13.75
CA SER A 214 -56.56 -3.01 -13.70
C SER A 214 -55.99 -1.75 -14.33
N VAL A 215 -55.06 -1.11 -13.62
CA VAL A 215 -54.40 0.13 -14.05
C VAL A 215 -52.94 -0.16 -14.36
N VAL A 216 -52.48 0.30 -15.52
CA VAL A 216 -51.09 0.25 -15.94
C VAL A 216 -50.63 1.64 -16.38
N THR A 217 -49.35 1.94 -16.18
CA THR A 217 -48.76 3.21 -16.59
C THR A 217 -47.56 2.98 -17.49
N THR A 218 -47.41 3.80 -18.53
CA THR A 218 -46.16 3.89 -19.32
C THR A 218 -45.57 5.28 -19.20
N LYS A 219 -44.24 5.35 -19.09
CA LYS A 219 -43.51 6.63 -18.98
C LYS A 219 -42.91 6.99 -20.33
N ILE A 220 -43.18 8.22 -20.78
CA ILE A 220 -42.60 8.79 -21.99
C ILE A 220 -41.58 9.84 -21.55
N THR A 221 -40.32 9.59 -21.86
CA THR A 221 -39.22 10.54 -21.65
C THR A 221 -38.94 11.25 -22.97
N VAL A 222 -39.00 12.58 -22.94
CA VAL A 222 -38.62 13.44 -24.05
C VAL A 222 -37.15 13.79 -23.90
N VAL A 223 -36.33 13.32 -24.83
CA VAL A 223 -34.95 13.73 -24.98
C VAL A 223 -34.91 14.92 -25.95
N GLN A 224 -34.34 16.04 -25.51
CA GLN A 224 -33.96 17.12 -26.41
C GLN A 224 -32.56 16.79 -26.90
N GLU A 225 -32.41 16.50 -28.20
CA GLU A 225 -31.09 16.50 -28.82
C GLU A 225 -30.66 17.97 -28.89
N ILE A 226 -29.74 18.34 -28.00
CA ILE A 226 -28.97 19.56 -28.13
C ILE A 226 -27.98 19.33 -29.27
N VAL A 227 -28.03 20.16 -30.31
CA VAL A 227 -27.01 20.13 -31.36
C VAL A 227 -25.76 20.74 -30.75
N THR A 228 -24.72 19.93 -30.56
CA THR A 228 -23.44 20.39 -30.02
C THR A 228 -22.49 20.69 -31.17
N GLY A 229 -21.73 21.77 -31.05
CA GLY A 229 -20.76 22.21 -32.06
C GLY A 229 -20.25 23.62 -31.73
N CYS A 230 -19.28 24.12 -32.48
CA CYS A 230 -18.72 25.44 -32.19
C CYS A 230 -19.78 26.56 -32.28
N THR A 231 -20.00 27.26 -31.16
CA THR A 231 -20.98 28.38 -31.07
C THR A 231 -20.35 29.77 -31.25
N ASP A 232 -19.02 29.84 -31.41
CA ASP A 232 -18.30 31.10 -31.64
C ASP A 232 -18.31 31.48 -33.13
N SER A 233 -18.91 32.62 -33.47
CA SER A 233 -19.02 33.10 -34.85
C SER A 233 -17.69 33.49 -35.50
N GLU A 234 -16.61 33.64 -34.73
CA GLU A 234 -15.26 33.95 -35.23
C GLU A 234 -14.42 32.69 -35.52
N ALA A 235 -14.92 31.49 -35.18
CA ALA A 235 -14.28 30.22 -35.50
C ALA A 235 -14.54 29.79 -36.96
N THR A 236 -13.59 29.11 -37.59
CA THR A 236 -13.70 28.61 -38.97
C THR A 236 -14.71 27.48 -39.12
N ASN A 237 -14.97 26.74 -38.05
CA ASN A 237 -15.93 25.64 -38.00
C ASN A 237 -17.19 26.01 -37.18
N TYR A 238 -17.51 27.30 -37.07
CA TYR A 238 -18.76 27.79 -36.48
C TYR A 238 -19.99 27.09 -37.07
N ASN A 239 -20.87 26.61 -36.20
CA ASN A 239 -22.14 25.97 -36.55
C ASN A 239 -23.30 26.79 -35.98
N ASP A 240 -24.10 27.41 -36.85
CA ASP A 240 -25.22 28.26 -36.43
C ASP A 240 -26.43 27.50 -35.88
N ASP A 241 -26.47 26.18 -36.10
CA ASP A 241 -27.47 25.28 -35.52
C ASP A 241 -27.06 24.74 -34.14
N ALA A 242 -25.84 25.01 -33.66
CA ALA A 242 -25.37 24.52 -32.35
C ALA A 242 -25.96 25.32 -31.17
N GLU A 243 -26.54 24.61 -30.19
CA GLU A 243 -27.12 25.18 -28.96
C GLU A 243 -26.12 25.16 -27.79
N GLU A 244 -25.11 24.28 -27.83
CA GLU A 244 -24.06 24.14 -26.80
C GLU A 244 -22.69 23.93 -27.45
N ASP A 245 -21.66 24.62 -26.93
CA ASP A 245 -20.29 24.49 -27.40
C ASP A 245 -19.66 23.17 -26.91
N ASP A 246 -19.21 22.35 -27.85
CA ASP A 246 -18.52 21.08 -27.55
C ASP A 246 -16.99 21.24 -27.41
N GLY A 247 -16.49 22.49 -27.47
CA GLY A 247 -15.07 22.78 -27.41
C GLY A 247 -14.31 22.43 -28.68
N SER A 248 -15.01 22.18 -29.79
CA SER A 248 -14.40 21.88 -31.09
C SER A 248 -14.01 23.13 -31.89
N CYS A 249 -14.27 24.36 -31.41
CA CYS A 249 -13.98 25.60 -32.13
C CYS A 249 -12.53 25.67 -32.66
N GLU A 250 -12.40 25.69 -33.98
CA GLU A 250 -11.16 25.88 -34.71
C GLU A 250 -11.05 27.36 -35.10
N TYR A 251 -9.95 28.00 -34.74
CA TYR A 251 -9.66 29.37 -35.16
C TYR A 251 -8.52 29.31 -36.18
N GLU A 252 -8.50 30.21 -37.18
CA GLU A 252 -7.28 30.38 -37.98
C GLU A 252 -6.19 30.89 -37.05
N THR A 253 -5.32 29.99 -36.60
CA THR A 253 -4.14 30.35 -35.83
C THR A 253 -3.21 31.12 -36.77
N GLU A 254 -2.86 32.34 -36.37
CA GLU A 254 -1.60 32.99 -36.80
C GLU A 254 -0.50 31.91 -36.79
N PRO A 255 0.39 31.88 -37.79
CA PRO A 255 1.29 30.76 -38.00
C PRO A 255 2.00 30.42 -36.69
N GLU A 256 1.84 29.17 -36.27
CA GLU A 256 2.49 28.63 -35.07
C GLU A 256 3.96 29.02 -35.08
N PRO A 257 4.49 29.51 -33.96
CA PRO A 257 5.88 29.91 -33.90
C PRO A 257 6.75 28.69 -34.21
N VAL A 258 7.70 28.85 -35.13
CA VAL A 258 8.70 27.84 -35.39
C VAL A 258 9.62 27.87 -34.17
N LEU A 259 9.48 26.84 -33.34
CA LEU A 259 10.27 26.66 -32.13
C LEU A 259 11.68 26.20 -32.51
N GLY A 260 12.69 26.94 -32.08
CA GLY A 260 14.09 26.61 -32.28
C GLY A 260 15.02 27.70 -31.75
N CYS A 261 16.31 27.41 -31.67
CA CYS A 261 17.27 28.36 -31.12
C CYS A 261 17.38 29.64 -31.98
N MET A 262 17.01 30.79 -31.41
CA MET A 262 17.08 32.08 -32.10
C MET A 262 18.42 32.83 -31.91
N ASP A 263 19.36 32.28 -31.13
CA ASP A 263 20.67 32.90 -30.90
C ASP A 263 21.67 32.56 -32.00
N GLN A 264 22.04 33.56 -32.80
CA GLN A 264 23.03 33.44 -33.90
C GLN A 264 24.42 32.94 -33.48
N ASN A 265 24.73 32.89 -32.18
CA ASN A 265 26.00 32.38 -31.65
C ASN A 265 25.93 30.91 -31.19
N ALA A 266 24.75 30.28 -31.21
CA ALA A 266 24.57 28.87 -30.87
C ALA A 266 24.90 27.96 -32.07
N LEU A 267 25.37 26.75 -31.78
CA LEU A 267 25.68 25.69 -32.75
C LEU A 267 24.46 25.18 -33.52
N ASN A 268 23.30 25.22 -32.89
CA ASN A 268 22.02 24.80 -33.47
C ASN A 268 21.08 26.00 -33.73
N TYR A 269 21.65 27.18 -33.99
CA TYR A 269 20.88 28.34 -34.44
C TYR A 269 19.98 27.98 -35.64
N ASP A 270 18.70 28.26 -35.53
CA ASP A 270 17.70 28.07 -36.57
C ASP A 270 17.22 29.43 -37.07
N GLU A 271 17.50 29.71 -38.35
CA GLU A 271 17.12 30.99 -38.97
C GLU A 271 15.62 31.11 -39.27
N ASP A 272 14.91 29.98 -39.29
CA ASP A 272 13.46 29.92 -39.49
C ASP A 272 12.70 29.98 -38.17
N ALA A 273 13.38 29.88 -37.01
CA ALA A 273 12.76 29.97 -35.70
C ALA A 273 12.18 31.37 -35.44
N THR A 274 10.91 31.39 -35.02
CA THR A 274 10.20 32.62 -34.67
C THR A 274 9.94 32.76 -33.17
N GLU A 275 10.22 31.71 -32.39
CA GLU A 275 10.23 31.72 -30.92
C GLU A 275 11.30 30.76 -30.37
N ASP A 276 12.05 31.22 -29.36
CA ASP A 276 13.13 30.46 -28.73
C ASP A 276 12.55 29.40 -27.79
N ASP A 277 12.91 28.14 -28.04
CA ASP A 277 12.46 26.99 -27.27
C ASP A 277 13.46 26.57 -26.17
N GLY A 278 14.54 27.34 -25.99
CA GLY A 278 15.59 27.06 -25.01
C GLY A 278 16.50 25.91 -25.41
N SER A 279 16.42 25.44 -26.67
CA SER A 279 17.27 24.36 -27.18
C SER A 279 18.67 24.81 -27.58
N CYS A 280 19.01 26.10 -27.45
CA CYS A 280 20.31 26.65 -27.86
C CYS A 280 21.49 25.88 -27.25
N LEU A 281 22.23 25.20 -28.12
CA LEU A 281 23.48 24.53 -27.84
C LEU A 281 24.59 25.53 -28.13
N TYR A 282 25.27 25.98 -27.09
CA TYR A 282 26.51 26.72 -27.25
C TYR A 282 27.66 25.71 -27.29
N ASP A 283 28.79 26.07 -27.92
CA ASP A 283 30.04 25.38 -27.58
C ASP A 283 30.19 25.54 -26.07
N GLU A 284 29.96 24.47 -25.31
CA GLU A 284 30.34 24.48 -23.91
C GLU A 284 31.84 24.77 -23.92
N GLU A 285 32.22 25.90 -23.28
CA GLU A 285 33.60 26.16 -22.89
C GLU A 285 34.16 24.81 -22.45
N PRO A 286 35.24 24.29 -23.07
CA PRO A 286 35.68 22.93 -22.82
C PRO A 286 35.76 22.77 -21.32
N VAL A 287 34.87 21.95 -20.74
CA VAL A 287 34.92 21.65 -19.31
C VAL A 287 36.31 21.12 -19.12
N ASP A 288 37.14 21.94 -18.47
CA ASP A 288 38.50 21.59 -18.18
C ASP A 288 38.40 20.42 -17.21
N ASN A 289 38.40 19.21 -17.75
CA ASN A 289 38.40 17.97 -16.97
C ASN A 289 39.85 17.56 -16.69
N SER A 290 40.79 18.51 -16.76
CA SER A 290 42.13 18.27 -16.27
C SER A 290 42.08 18.03 -14.77
N THR A 291 42.99 17.18 -14.33
CA THR A 291 43.13 16.77 -12.94
C THR A 291 43.37 17.99 -12.05
N GLY A 292 42.58 18.10 -10.99
CA GLY A 292 42.59 19.24 -10.07
C GLY A 292 41.64 20.38 -10.45
N SER A 293 40.93 20.31 -11.58
CA SER A 293 39.86 21.25 -11.90
C SER A 293 38.63 21.05 -11.02
N LYS A 294 37.72 22.02 -11.01
CA LYS A 294 36.45 21.91 -10.29
C LYS A 294 35.65 20.67 -10.71
N ALA A 295 35.49 20.45 -12.01
CA ALA A 295 34.73 19.31 -12.54
C ALA A 295 35.38 17.96 -12.18
N TRP A 296 36.72 17.92 -12.10
CA TRP A 296 37.42 16.73 -11.64
C TRP A 296 37.15 16.46 -10.15
N TRP A 297 37.22 17.48 -9.29
CA TRP A 297 36.91 17.35 -7.86
C TRP A 297 35.47 16.95 -7.58
N GLU A 298 34.50 17.50 -8.32
CA GLU A 298 33.07 17.10 -8.24
C GLU A 298 32.87 15.61 -8.57
N LYS A 299 33.73 15.03 -9.41
CA LYS A 299 33.67 13.61 -9.78
C LYS A 299 34.39 12.70 -8.78
N VAL A 300 35.48 13.19 -8.17
CA VAL A 300 36.33 12.38 -7.28
C VAL A 300 35.79 12.34 -5.86
N LEU A 301 35.30 13.47 -5.34
CA LEU A 301 34.73 13.52 -4.00
C LEU A 301 33.32 12.94 -4.01
N LEU A 302 33.05 12.09 -3.04
CA LEU A 302 31.75 11.47 -2.83
C LEU A 302 30.95 12.26 -1.80
N CYS A 303 29.63 12.07 -1.81
CA CYS A 303 28.69 12.74 -0.91
C CYS A 303 28.59 14.26 -1.08
N ASP A 304 28.91 14.78 -2.27
CA ASP A 304 28.64 16.18 -2.53
C ASP A 304 27.15 16.47 -2.28
N SER A 305 26.91 17.51 -1.48
CA SER A 305 25.60 18.05 -1.10
C SER A 305 24.64 18.31 -2.28
N THR A 306 25.14 18.28 -3.51
CA THR A 306 24.36 18.43 -4.75
C THR A 306 23.76 17.12 -5.26
N GLU A 307 24.21 15.96 -4.77
CA GLU A 307 23.74 14.62 -5.17
C GLU A 307 22.79 13.99 -4.14
N GLN A 308 21.89 13.13 -4.63
CA GLN A 308 21.02 12.34 -3.75
C GLN A 308 21.80 11.15 -3.18
N VAL A 309 22.28 11.29 -1.94
CA VAL A 309 22.99 10.24 -1.23
C VAL A 309 22.00 9.31 -0.51
N SER A 310 22.19 8.00 -0.65
CA SER A 310 21.39 7.00 0.07
C SER A 310 21.65 7.06 1.58
N PRO A 311 20.61 6.88 2.42
CA PRO A 311 20.81 6.75 3.86
C PRO A 311 21.69 5.54 4.20
N VAL A 312 22.46 5.72 5.26
CA VAL A 312 23.45 4.78 5.79
C VAL A 312 22.98 4.27 7.14
N ASP A 313 23.15 2.97 7.36
CA ASP A 313 22.77 2.28 8.58
C ASP A 313 23.98 1.95 9.46
N ASP A 314 23.81 2.06 10.78
CA ASP A 314 24.75 1.55 11.77
C ASP A 314 24.25 0.21 12.30
N TYR A 315 24.90 -0.89 11.93
CA TYR A 315 24.42 -2.22 12.29
C TYR A 315 24.57 -2.56 13.79
N ASN A 316 25.18 -1.69 14.59
CA ASN A 316 25.20 -1.87 16.04
C ASN A 316 23.94 -1.33 16.75
N THR A 317 23.10 -0.57 16.06
CA THR A 317 21.82 -0.09 16.60
C THR A 317 20.67 -1.02 16.20
N THR A 318 19.54 -0.93 16.90
CA THR A 318 18.36 -1.79 16.63
C THR A 318 17.35 -1.17 15.67
N GLU A 319 17.44 0.14 15.46
CA GLU A 319 16.58 0.93 14.58
C GLU A 319 17.45 1.55 13.51
N SER A 320 16.92 1.74 12.29
CA SER A 320 17.74 2.34 11.26
C SER A 320 17.99 3.81 11.52
N ASP A 321 19.27 4.20 11.63
CA ASP A 321 19.68 5.56 11.97
C ASP A 321 19.50 6.52 10.80
N ASN A 322 19.50 6.01 9.56
CA ASN A 322 19.36 6.79 8.33
C ASN A 322 20.35 7.98 8.26
N HIS A 323 21.60 7.75 8.65
CA HIS A 323 22.64 8.76 8.52
C HIS A 323 22.81 9.15 7.05
N ILE A 324 23.11 10.41 6.76
CA ILE A 324 23.32 10.88 5.39
C ILE A 324 24.74 11.40 5.30
N CYS A 325 25.55 10.82 4.43
CA CYS A 325 26.88 11.34 4.13
C CYS A 325 26.75 12.70 3.43
N GLN A 326 27.48 13.70 3.93
CA GLN A 326 27.47 15.06 3.38
C GLN A 326 28.87 15.63 3.33
N LEU A 327 29.20 16.20 2.17
CA LEU A 327 30.45 16.87 1.88
C LEU A 327 30.19 18.11 1.01
N SER A 328 31.02 19.12 1.18
CA SER A 328 31.14 20.26 0.25
C SER A 328 32.59 20.71 0.18
N PHE A 329 32.97 21.44 -0.88
CA PHE A 329 34.33 21.93 -1.03
C PHE A 329 34.41 23.29 -1.71
N GLU A 330 35.50 24.01 -1.43
CA GLU A 330 35.85 25.28 -2.06
C GLU A 330 37.29 25.22 -2.57
N ILE A 331 37.48 25.56 -3.85
CA ILE A 331 38.80 25.61 -4.49
C ILE A 331 39.33 27.04 -4.43
N GLY A 332 40.41 27.24 -3.68
CA GLY A 332 41.17 28.48 -3.63
C GLY A 332 42.24 28.59 -4.72
N GLU A 333 43.18 29.52 -4.57
CA GLU A 333 44.27 29.70 -5.55
C GLU A 333 45.36 28.62 -5.46
N SER A 334 45.65 28.12 -4.26
CA SER A 334 46.72 27.14 -3.99
C SER A 334 46.26 25.91 -3.22
N GLU A 335 45.08 25.96 -2.63
CA GLU A 335 44.55 24.95 -1.71
C GLU A 335 43.08 24.71 -1.98
N ILE A 336 42.60 23.54 -1.54
CA ILE A 336 41.20 23.17 -1.51
C ILE A 336 40.80 22.94 -0.06
N VAL A 337 39.64 23.46 0.31
CA VAL A 337 39.01 23.28 1.62
C VAL A 337 37.81 22.36 1.43
N ILE A 338 37.74 21.28 2.20
CA ILE A 338 36.67 20.29 2.17
C ILE A 338 35.99 20.29 3.53
N GLN A 339 34.67 20.45 3.56
CA GLN A 339 33.86 20.33 4.78
C GLN A 339 33.02 19.06 4.70
N SER A 340 33.05 18.24 5.76
CA SER A 340 32.33 16.97 5.82
C SER A 340 31.69 16.75 7.18
N ASN A 341 30.56 16.05 7.18
CA ASN A 341 29.91 15.60 8.42
C ASN A 341 30.50 14.30 8.99
N GLY A 342 31.54 13.73 8.37
CA GLY A 342 32.26 12.54 8.87
C GLY A 342 31.45 11.24 8.88
N ILE A 343 30.30 11.21 8.19
CA ILE A 343 29.51 10.00 7.95
C ILE A 343 29.99 9.37 6.64
N PRO A 344 30.30 8.06 6.58
CA PRO A 344 30.68 7.41 5.32
C PRO A 344 29.48 7.26 4.38
N ASN A 345 29.74 7.02 3.09
CA ASN A 345 28.72 6.73 2.06
C ASN A 345 28.27 5.25 2.02
N HIS A 346 28.51 4.51 3.10
CA HIS A 346 28.26 3.08 3.20
C HIS A 346 27.84 2.68 4.61
N ASP A 347 27.10 1.58 4.74
CA ASP A 347 26.73 1.05 6.06
C ASP A 347 27.97 0.72 6.88
N LEU A 348 27.84 0.93 8.18
CA LEU A 348 28.96 0.92 9.11
C LEU A 348 28.62 0.11 10.34
N GLU A 349 29.67 -0.11 11.14
CA GLU A 349 29.52 -0.59 12.50
C GLU A 349 30.20 0.45 13.43
N SER A 350 29.56 0.75 14.56
CA SER A 350 30.10 1.53 15.69
C SER A 350 30.80 0.76 16.81
N GLY A 351 31.88 1.35 17.34
CA GLY A 351 32.73 0.75 18.37
C GLY A 351 32.06 0.52 19.73
N PRO A 352 32.78 -0.10 20.69
CA PRO A 352 32.26 -0.45 22.02
C PRO A 352 31.71 0.72 22.87
N GLY A 353 31.85 1.97 22.40
CA GLY A 353 31.28 3.17 23.00
C GLY A 353 29.89 3.54 22.49
N CYS A 354 29.52 3.15 21.27
CA CYS A 354 28.36 3.62 20.50
C CYS A 354 28.20 5.15 20.45
N CYS A 355 27.60 5.76 19.44
CA CYS A 355 27.36 5.28 18.09
C CYS A 355 27.92 6.37 17.17
N THR A 356 28.05 6.09 15.88
CA THR A 356 28.46 7.07 14.90
C THR A 356 27.50 8.27 14.96
N SER A 357 28.05 9.47 14.87
CA SER A 357 27.26 10.70 14.85
C SER A 357 27.93 11.72 13.94
N GLU A 358 27.13 12.65 13.40
CA GLU A 358 27.65 13.71 12.55
C GLU A 358 28.70 14.54 13.29
N GLN A 359 29.80 14.77 12.60
CA GLN A 359 30.91 15.62 13.01
C GLN A 359 30.88 16.93 12.22
N ASN A 360 31.79 17.85 12.54
CA ASN A 360 32.01 19.07 11.76
C ASN A 360 33.49 19.14 11.39
N LEU A 361 33.86 18.40 10.34
CA LEU A 361 35.24 18.22 9.91
C LEU A 361 35.56 19.19 8.78
N GLU A 362 36.77 19.75 8.81
CA GLU A 362 37.33 20.60 7.78
C GLU A 362 38.72 20.08 7.42
N TRP A 363 38.96 19.89 6.12
CA TRP A 363 40.22 19.40 5.56
C TRP A 363 40.77 20.44 4.60
N THR A 364 42.01 20.86 4.79
CA THR A 364 42.70 21.78 3.88
C THR A 364 43.95 21.11 3.32
N ILE A 365 44.05 21.00 1.99
CA ILE A 365 45.21 20.41 1.31
C ILE A 365 45.66 21.28 0.13
N PRO A 366 46.97 21.24 -0.24
CA PRO A 366 47.45 21.95 -1.42
C PRO A 366 46.92 21.32 -2.71
N LEU A 367 46.49 22.15 -3.67
CA LEU A 367 46.08 21.71 -5.01
C LEU A 367 47.25 21.18 -5.84
N THR A 368 48.47 21.63 -5.54
CA THR A 368 49.70 21.19 -6.18
C THR A 368 50.70 20.78 -5.11
N PRO A 369 50.81 19.48 -4.80
CA PRO A 369 51.74 18.96 -3.80
C PRO A 369 53.20 19.30 -4.13
N ILE A 370 53.96 19.65 -3.11
CA ILE A 370 55.39 20.00 -3.22
C ILE A 370 56.20 19.01 -2.37
N ASN A 371 57.15 18.30 -2.99
CA ASN A 371 58.04 17.39 -2.28
C ASN A 371 58.81 18.08 -1.14
N GLN A 372 58.87 17.44 0.03
CA GLN A 372 59.68 17.91 1.16
C GLN A 372 61.17 17.88 0.81
N THR A 373 61.89 18.94 1.18
CA THR A 373 63.34 19.00 0.98
C THR A 373 64.05 18.05 1.95
N GLY A 374 64.81 17.09 1.41
CA GLY A 374 65.62 16.16 2.20
C GLY A 374 64.91 14.87 2.60
N CYS A 375 63.64 14.71 2.22
CA CYS A 375 62.91 13.45 2.31
C CYS A 375 63.17 12.61 1.05
N GLU A 376 63.78 11.43 1.21
CA GLU A 376 64.01 10.45 0.13
C GLU A 376 63.38 9.08 0.48
N PRO A 377 62.04 8.93 0.37
CA PRO A 377 61.34 7.74 0.85
C PRO A 377 61.74 6.43 0.18
N SER A 378 62.30 6.49 -1.03
CA SER A 378 62.81 5.32 -1.74
C SER A 378 64.01 4.65 -1.04
N ILE A 379 64.60 5.31 -0.05
CA ILE A 379 65.72 4.80 0.76
C ILE A 379 65.28 4.60 2.21
N SER A 380 64.63 5.59 2.82
CA SER A 380 64.22 5.57 4.23
C SER A 380 63.28 6.73 4.55
N THR A 381 62.66 6.71 5.73
CA THR A 381 61.87 7.83 6.26
C THR A 381 62.73 8.97 6.84
N ASP A 382 64.06 8.84 6.85
CA ASP A 382 64.96 9.90 7.33
C ASP A 382 64.75 11.20 6.55
N GLY A 383 64.46 12.29 7.27
CA GLY A 383 64.21 13.61 6.70
C GLY A 383 62.78 13.83 6.20
N CYS A 384 61.93 12.81 6.25
CA CYS A 384 60.50 12.93 5.97
C CYS A 384 59.72 13.32 7.24
N THR A 385 58.60 13.99 7.05
CA THR A 385 57.63 14.23 8.13
C THR A 385 56.80 12.97 8.35
N MET A 386 56.86 12.40 9.56
CA MET A 386 56.09 11.21 9.89
C MET A 386 54.60 11.53 10.01
N ALA A 387 53.76 10.61 9.54
CA ALA A 387 52.33 10.67 9.80
C ALA A 387 52.06 10.43 11.30
N PRO A 388 51.01 11.02 11.88
CA PRO A 388 50.62 10.73 13.25
C PRO A 388 50.42 9.23 13.48
N GLU A 389 50.97 8.68 14.57
CA GLU A 389 50.74 7.27 14.97
C GLU A 389 49.28 7.07 15.38
N ARG A 390 48.68 8.11 15.98
CA ARG A 390 47.28 8.20 16.40
C ARG A 390 46.68 9.44 15.77
N ASP A 391 45.39 9.41 15.47
CA ASP A 391 44.63 10.44 14.74
C ASP A 391 44.74 10.29 13.21
N SER A 392 44.08 11.21 12.53
CA SER A 392 43.96 11.32 11.08
C SER A 392 45.32 11.51 10.44
N VAL A 393 45.62 10.67 9.45
CA VAL A 393 46.80 10.81 8.58
C VAL A 393 46.41 11.34 7.20
N ALA A 394 45.13 11.19 6.84
CA ALA A 394 44.53 11.58 5.57
C ALA A 394 43.01 11.66 5.74
N PHE A 395 42.30 12.07 4.68
CA PHE A 395 40.85 11.95 4.58
C PHE A 395 40.45 11.15 3.34
N SER A 396 39.37 10.39 3.44
CA SER A 396 38.81 9.62 2.34
C SER A 396 37.98 10.50 1.40
N VAL A 397 37.72 10.04 0.17
CA VAL A 397 36.92 10.77 -0.83
C VAL A 397 35.50 11.08 -0.38
N ASN A 398 34.94 10.36 0.60
CA ASN A 398 33.65 10.66 1.23
C ASN A 398 33.76 11.62 2.43
N GLY A 399 34.95 12.14 2.73
CA GLY A 399 35.22 13.10 3.80
C GLY A 399 35.50 12.48 5.18
N VAL A 400 35.45 11.16 5.30
CA VAL A 400 35.75 10.44 6.54
C VAL A 400 37.26 10.41 6.81
N PRO A 401 37.71 10.60 8.07
CA PRO A 401 39.12 10.47 8.43
C PRO A 401 39.71 9.08 8.15
N ILE A 402 40.95 9.05 7.69
CA ILE A 402 41.79 7.85 7.65
C ILE A 402 42.79 7.95 8.79
N PHE A 403 42.76 7.01 9.73
CA PHE A 403 43.62 7.03 10.91
C PHE A 403 44.89 6.22 10.72
N GLY A 404 45.90 6.57 11.51
CA GLY A 404 47.07 5.73 11.70
C GLY A 404 46.69 4.38 12.33
N PRO A 405 47.51 3.33 12.13
CA PRO A 405 47.19 1.97 12.55
C PRO A 405 47.17 1.75 14.07
N GLU A 406 47.63 2.73 14.87
CA GLU A 406 47.61 2.62 16.33
C GLU A 406 46.35 3.25 16.91
N ASP A 407 45.32 2.44 17.14
CA ASP A 407 44.14 2.92 17.86
C ASP A 407 44.17 2.52 19.34
N GLY A 408 44.44 3.51 20.19
CA GLY A 408 44.48 3.34 21.65
C GLY A 408 45.67 2.51 22.18
N PRO A 409 45.67 2.17 23.48
CA PRO A 409 46.73 1.37 24.10
C PRO A 409 46.64 -0.11 23.65
N GLY A 410 47.14 -0.42 22.45
CA GLY A 410 47.00 -1.78 21.87
C GLY A 410 47.93 -2.15 20.71
N GLY A 411 48.86 -1.29 20.29
CA GLY A 411 49.69 -1.59 19.10
C GLY A 411 48.90 -1.43 17.80
N ASP A 412 49.24 -2.23 16.79
CA ASP A 412 48.60 -2.20 15.47
C ASP A 412 47.20 -2.83 15.51
N ALA A 413 46.17 -1.98 15.41
CA ALA A 413 44.76 -2.40 15.52
C ALA A 413 44.35 -3.40 14.42
N VAL A 414 44.85 -3.24 13.20
CA VAL A 414 44.50 -4.11 12.08
C VAL A 414 45.17 -5.46 12.24
N ALA A 415 46.45 -5.48 12.61
CA ALA A 415 47.17 -6.71 12.91
C ALA A 415 46.55 -7.49 14.08
N GLY A 416 46.12 -6.79 15.13
CA GLY A 416 45.39 -7.41 16.24
C GLY A 416 44.04 -8.00 15.80
N HIS A 417 43.28 -7.27 14.98
CA HIS A 417 41.98 -7.73 14.46
C HIS A 417 42.10 -8.96 13.56
N GLU A 418 43.12 -9.00 12.70
CA GLU A 418 43.41 -10.13 11.80
C GLU A 418 44.08 -11.31 12.53
N GLY A 419 44.29 -11.22 13.85
CA GLY A 419 44.85 -12.30 14.66
C GLY A 419 46.33 -12.55 14.41
N ALA A 420 47.08 -11.54 13.95
CA ALA A 420 48.54 -11.63 13.82
C ALA A 420 49.20 -11.77 15.20
N TYR A 421 48.55 -11.25 16.25
CA TYR A 421 48.96 -11.42 17.65
C TYR A 421 47.76 -11.38 18.59
N ASP A 422 47.97 -11.84 19.83
CA ASP A 422 46.96 -11.75 20.90
C ASP A 422 47.08 -10.40 21.63
N GLU A 423 46.04 -9.56 21.59
CA GLU A 423 45.96 -8.32 22.37
C GLU A 423 45.28 -8.57 23.73
N ASP A 424 45.98 -8.24 24.83
CA ASP A 424 45.53 -8.51 26.20
C ASP A 424 45.32 -7.25 27.06
N ARG A 425 45.61 -6.05 26.54
CA ARG A 425 45.37 -4.75 27.21
C ARG A 425 43.96 -4.24 26.96
N GLN A 426 43.48 -4.31 25.72
CA GLN A 426 42.13 -3.88 25.33
C GLN A 426 41.59 -4.70 24.15
N HIS A 427 40.28 -4.91 24.06
CA HIS A 427 39.70 -5.56 22.89
C HIS A 427 39.75 -4.60 21.69
N ILE A 428 40.34 -5.05 20.58
CA ILE A 428 40.33 -4.32 19.32
C ILE A 428 39.07 -4.68 18.54
N TRP A 429 38.40 -3.67 18.05
CA TRP A 429 37.16 -3.81 17.31
C TRP A 429 37.25 -2.99 16.04
N LEU A 430 37.09 -3.65 14.89
CA LEU A 430 37.01 -3.04 13.59
C LEU A 430 35.78 -3.64 12.90
N GLY A 431 34.98 -2.78 12.29
CA GLY A 431 33.75 -3.12 11.61
C GLY A 431 33.92 -3.32 10.11
N ILE A 432 32.85 -3.03 9.36
CA ILE A 432 32.86 -3.02 7.90
C ILE A 432 33.96 -2.07 7.40
N CYS A 433 34.70 -2.52 6.38
CA CYS A 433 35.87 -1.82 5.82
C CYS A 433 36.99 -1.52 6.82
N HIS A 434 37.14 -2.32 7.87
CA HIS A 434 38.14 -2.10 8.91
C HIS A 434 38.08 -0.67 9.48
N GLY A 435 36.88 -0.11 9.56
CA GLY A 435 36.61 1.18 10.18
C GLY A 435 35.72 1.02 11.40
N HIS A 436 35.66 2.08 12.20
CA HIS A 436 34.74 2.17 13.33
C HIS A 436 34.58 3.60 13.82
N SER A 437 33.57 3.82 14.67
CA SER A 437 33.46 5.05 15.45
C SER A 437 34.21 4.98 16.78
N GLY A 438 35.02 6.02 17.02
CA GLY A 438 35.69 6.24 18.30
C GLY A 438 34.77 6.93 19.33
N PRO A 439 35.30 7.21 20.55
CA PRO A 439 34.59 8.02 21.54
C PRO A 439 34.15 9.37 20.95
N GLY A 440 32.87 9.72 21.11
CA GLY A 440 32.29 10.93 20.50
C GLY A 440 31.63 10.68 19.15
N GLY A 441 31.64 9.45 18.64
CA GLY A 441 30.89 9.05 17.45
C GLY A 441 31.57 9.40 16.13
N ALA A 442 32.85 9.76 16.14
CA ALA A 442 33.62 10.04 14.93
C ALA A 442 34.06 8.72 14.27
N TYR A 443 33.44 8.40 13.13
CA TYR A 443 33.81 7.25 12.30
C TYR A 443 35.11 7.51 11.55
N HIS A 444 35.96 6.47 11.41
CA HIS A 444 37.25 6.56 10.71
C HIS A 444 37.71 5.18 10.21
N TYR A 445 38.57 5.18 9.18
CA TYR A 445 39.15 3.95 8.58
C TYR A 445 40.55 3.64 9.12
N HIS A 446 40.87 2.35 9.28
CA HIS A 446 42.22 1.88 9.66
C HIS A 446 42.97 1.15 8.56
N ALA A 447 42.27 0.41 7.68
CA ALA A 447 42.91 -0.32 6.58
C ALA A 447 42.20 -0.24 5.22
N ASP A 448 40.89 -0.03 5.20
CA ASP A 448 40.12 -0.19 3.98
C ASP A 448 39.12 0.95 3.73
N ALA A 449 39.58 1.98 3.01
CA ALA A 449 38.71 3.02 2.47
C ALA A 449 38.24 2.68 1.03
N ASN A 450 38.59 1.51 0.49
CA ASN A 450 38.21 1.13 -0.87
C ASN A 450 36.72 0.83 -0.98
N CYS A 451 36.09 0.45 0.13
CA CYS A 451 34.67 0.13 0.15
C CYS A 451 33.78 1.33 -0.16
N ALA A 452 34.29 2.57 -0.07
CA ALA A 452 33.58 3.77 -0.50
C ALA A 452 33.18 3.72 -1.98
N HIS A 453 33.86 2.90 -2.79
CA HIS A 453 33.56 2.69 -4.22
C HIS A 453 32.80 1.40 -4.52
N TRP A 454 32.41 0.64 -3.49
CA TRP A 454 31.60 -0.55 -3.63
C TRP A 454 30.15 -0.20 -3.31
N HIS A 455 29.18 -0.85 -3.97
CA HIS A 455 27.78 -0.71 -3.61
C HIS A 455 27.07 -2.06 -3.75
N PRO A 456 26.13 -2.39 -2.83
CA PRO A 456 25.39 -3.64 -2.92
C PRO A 456 24.52 -3.66 -4.17
N ASP A 457 24.57 -4.77 -4.90
CA ASP A 457 23.70 -4.99 -6.05
C ASP A 457 22.31 -5.47 -5.60
N GLU A 458 21.30 -4.61 -5.81
CA GLU A 458 19.90 -4.89 -5.50
C GLU A 458 19.34 -6.08 -6.30
N GLU A 459 19.79 -6.29 -7.55
CA GLU A 459 19.31 -7.39 -8.39
C GLU A 459 19.71 -8.76 -7.83
N THR A 460 20.85 -8.80 -7.15
CA THR A 460 21.37 -10.01 -6.48
C THR A 460 21.09 -10.05 -4.98
N ASN A 461 20.34 -9.07 -4.45
CA ASN A 461 19.96 -8.97 -3.04
C ASN A 461 21.18 -8.94 -2.10
N GLN A 462 22.23 -8.24 -2.52
CA GLN A 462 23.41 -7.99 -1.69
C GLN A 462 23.12 -6.92 -0.64
N THR A 463 23.90 -6.98 0.45
CA THR A 463 23.94 -5.99 1.53
C THR A 463 25.40 -5.63 1.80
N TRP A 464 25.67 -4.60 2.60
CA TRP A 464 27.03 -4.27 2.98
C TRP A 464 27.74 -5.38 3.78
N MET A 465 26.99 -6.30 4.38
CA MET A 465 27.55 -7.52 4.98
C MET A 465 28.17 -8.49 3.96
N ASP A 466 27.87 -8.34 2.67
CA ASP A 466 28.47 -9.12 1.60
C ASP A 466 29.78 -8.49 1.07
N TYR A 467 30.10 -7.27 1.50
CA TYR A 467 31.37 -6.64 1.16
C TYR A 467 32.54 -7.46 1.70
N SER A 468 33.60 -7.56 0.89
CA SER A 468 34.87 -8.16 1.29
C SER A 468 36.00 -7.36 0.68
N ILE A 469 37.03 -7.07 1.47
CA ILE A 469 38.26 -6.41 1.04
C ILE A 469 38.88 -7.07 -0.21
N ASN A 470 38.73 -8.40 -0.34
CA ASN A 470 39.22 -9.15 -1.50
C ASN A 470 38.52 -8.75 -2.81
N SER A 471 37.30 -8.24 -2.76
CA SER A 471 36.60 -7.72 -3.94
C SER A 471 37.33 -6.50 -4.52
N SER A 472 37.86 -5.62 -3.66
CA SER A 472 38.63 -4.43 -4.03
C SER A 472 40.08 -4.73 -4.44
N ARG A 473 40.57 -5.95 -4.22
CA ARG A 473 41.94 -6.41 -4.58
C ARG A 473 42.00 -7.11 -5.95
N THR A 474 40.91 -7.10 -6.72
CA THR A 474 40.84 -7.80 -8.01
C THR A 474 41.69 -7.11 -9.08
N LEU A 475 42.63 -7.83 -9.70
CA LEU A 475 43.53 -7.35 -10.77
C LEU A 475 42.83 -7.15 -12.13
N SER A 476 41.84 -6.27 -12.18
CA SER A 476 41.09 -5.96 -13.41
C SER A 476 41.32 -4.55 -13.95
N ARG A 477 41.55 -3.59 -13.06
CA ARG A 477 41.81 -2.18 -13.35
C ARG A 477 42.63 -1.55 -12.24
N HIS A 478 43.28 -0.43 -12.53
CA HIS A 478 43.86 0.42 -11.49
C HIS A 478 42.74 0.85 -10.53
N SER A 479 43.02 0.87 -9.23
CA SER A 479 42.08 1.33 -8.22
C SER A 479 41.76 2.81 -8.41
N GLU A 480 40.58 3.20 -7.93
CA GLU A 480 40.17 4.60 -7.88
C GLU A 480 40.85 5.32 -6.69
N ILE A 481 40.82 6.65 -6.66
CA ILE A 481 41.32 7.43 -5.53
C ILE A 481 40.39 7.16 -4.35
N ILE A 482 40.93 6.72 -3.23
CA ILE A 482 40.17 6.43 -2.00
C ILE A 482 40.28 7.55 -0.98
N GLY A 483 41.24 8.47 -1.15
CA GLY A 483 41.45 9.61 -0.28
C GLY A 483 42.63 10.48 -0.70
N PHE A 484 42.92 11.50 0.09
CA PHE A 484 44.07 12.40 -0.09
C PHE A 484 44.82 12.55 1.22
N ALA A 485 46.14 12.45 1.14
CA ALA A 485 47.01 12.76 2.25
C ALA A 485 47.07 14.28 2.48
N PHE A 486 47.42 14.72 3.69
CA PHE A 486 47.48 16.14 4.03
C PHE A 486 48.55 16.94 3.29
N ASP A 487 49.49 16.26 2.63
CA ASP A 487 50.44 16.88 1.72
C ASP A 487 49.88 17.09 0.29
N GLY A 488 48.62 16.70 0.08
CA GLY A 488 47.84 16.84 -1.16
C GLY A 488 48.04 15.73 -2.17
N TYR A 489 48.93 14.75 -1.92
CA TYR A 489 49.08 13.62 -2.85
C TYR A 489 47.89 12.65 -2.72
N PRO A 490 47.40 12.10 -3.85
CA PRO A 490 46.29 11.16 -3.83
C PRO A 490 46.70 9.81 -3.23
N ILE A 491 45.74 9.16 -2.59
CA ILE A 491 45.83 7.79 -2.09
C ILE A 491 44.92 6.92 -2.97
N TYR A 492 45.51 5.94 -3.62
CA TYR A 492 44.79 4.95 -4.43
C TYR A 492 44.52 3.68 -3.63
N GLY A 493 43.57 2.88 -4.12
CA GLY A 493 43.30 1.55 -3.57
C GLY A 493 44.41 0.52 -3.74
N PHE A 494 44.10 -0.75 -3.47
CA PHE A 494 45.08 -1.85 -3.46
C PHE A 494 45.78 -2.13 -4.81
N VAL A 495 45.19 -1.72 -5.93
CA VAL A 495 45.66 -2.08 -7.27
C VAL A 495 46.21 -0.85 -7.98
N GLY A 496 47.45 -0.97 -8.46
CA GLY A 496 48.17 0.09 -9.18
C GLY A 496 48.80 -0.42 -10.48
N TRP A 497 49.70 0.38 -11.04
CA TRP A 497 50.58 -0.05 -12.12
C TRP A 497 52.00 -0.29 -11.61
N ASP A 498 52.59 -1.42 -11.97
CA ASP A 498 54.01 -1.72 -11.70
C ASP A 498 54.96 -0.84 -12.53
N GLU A 499 56.27 -0.98 -12.33
CA GLU A 499 57.30 -0.22 -13.07
C GLU A 499 57.22 -0.43 -14.59
N GLU A 500 56.67 -1.56 -15.06
CA GLU A 500 56.45 -1.87 -16.46
C GLU A 500 55.08 -1.40 -17.00
N GLY A 501 54.23 -0.82 -16.14
CA GLY A 501 52.89 -0.36 -16.48
C GLY A 501 51.82 -1.46 -16.50
N ASN A 502 52.09 -2.64 -15.94
CA ASN A 502 51.09 -3.70 -15.80
C ASN A 502 50.27 -3.51 -14.52
N ILE A 503 49.02 -3.96 -14.55
CA ILE A 503 48.14 -3.95 -13.38
C ILE A 503 48.65 -4.97 -12.36
N SER A 504 48.97 -4.50 -11.15
CA SER A 504 49.42 -5.32 -10.03
C SER A 504 48.79 -4.85 -8.73
N GLU A 505 48.66 -5.75 -7.76
CA GLU A 505 48.39 -5.37 -6.38
C GLU A 505 49.66 -4.72 -5.84
N MET A 506 49.53 -3.53 -5.27
CA MET A 506 50.64 -2.79 -4.67
C MET A 506 50.95 -3.38 -3.30
N LYS A 507 52.21 -3.75 -3.07
CA LYS A 507 52.65 -4.37 -1.83
C LYS A 507 53.51 -3.43 -1.01
N SER A 508 53.27 -3.44 0.30
CA SER A 508 54.12 -2.70 1.24
C SER A 508 55.54 -3.29 1.29
N SER A 509 56.51 -2.41 1.53
CA SER A 509 57.91 -2.76 1.75
C SER A 509 58.31 -2.84 3.24
N TYR A 510 57.35 -2.94 4.15
CA TYR A 510 57.61 -3.21 5.56
C TYR A 510 57.39 -4.68 5.90
N ARG A 511 58.12 -5.15 6.90
CA ARG A 511 57.90 -6.44 7.53
C ARG A 511 58.08 -6.33 9.04
N LEU A 512 57.60 -7.34 9.75
CA LEU A 512 57.89 -7.49 11.17
C LEU A 512 59.39 -7.74 11.38
N LYS A 513 59.95 -7.09 12.40
CA LYS A 513 61.30 -7.39 12.86
C LYS A 513 61.36 -8.81 13.40
N ASP A 514 62.50 -9.47 13.23
CA ASP A 514 62.72 -10.83 13.73
C ASP A 514 62.37 -10.95 15.23
N GLY A 515 61.31 -11.70 15.53
CA GLY A 515 60.88 -12.00 16.90
C GLY A 515 59.80 -11.06 17.46
N GLU A 516 59.39 -10.04 16.71
CA GLU A 516 58.26 -9.18 17.05
C GLU A 516 56.95 -9.72 16.47
N THR A 517 55.82 -9.18 16.95
CA THR A 517 54.49 -9.64 16.56
C THR A 517 53.55 -8.53 16.08
N GLY A 518 53.97 -7.26 16.12
CA GLY A 518 53.12 -6.10 15.84
C GLY A 518 52.41 -5.56 17.10
N TYR A 519 52.57 -6.25 18.24
CA TYR A 519 51.94 -5.89 19.52
C TYR A 519 52.39 -4.52 20.03
N ASN A 520 53.59 -4.06 19.70
CA ASN A 520 54.06 -2.72 20.07
C ASN A 520 53.77 -1.67 18.99
N GLY A 521 53.02 -2.00 17.94
CA GLY A 521 52.66 -1.07 16.87
C GLY A 521 53.81 -0.82 15.89
N ILE A 522 53.94 0.43 15.42
CA ILE A 522 54.88 0.81 14.35
C ILE A 522 56.33 0.41 14.63
N VAL A 523 56.73 0.41 15.90
CA VAL A 523 58.10 0.10 16.31
C VAL A 523 58.50 -1.36 16.09
N ASP A 524 57.55 -2.26 15.88
CA ASP A 524 57.81 -3.67 15.58
C ASP A 524 58.11 -3.90 14.10
N TYR A 525 57.81 -2.92 13.24
CA TYR A 525 58.03 -3.01 11.80
C TYR A 525 59.35 -2.36 11.38
N GLU A 526 59.95 -2.90 10.32
CA GLU A 526 61.10 -2.31 9.64
C GLU A 526 60.85 -2.18 8.13
N TYR A 527 61.29 -1.06 7.56
CA TYR A 527 61.31 -0.87 6.12
C TYR A 527 62.46 -1.65 5.50
N VAL A 528 62.18 -2.39 4.44
CA VAL A 528 63.15 -3.13 3.65
C VAL A 528 63.03 -2.72 2.20
N GLN A 529 64.02 -1.97 1.71
CA GLN A 529 64.04 -1.46 0.35
C GLN A 529 63.90 -2.60 -0.69
N GLY A 530 62.89 -2.48 -1.56
CA GLY A 530 62.61 -3.45 -2.63
C GLY A 530 61.98 -4.75 -2.16
N LEU A 531 61.43 -4.79 -0.94
CA LEU A 531 60.65 -5.93 -0.46
C LEU A 531 59.32 -6.02 -1.22
N GLY A 532 58.55 -4.92 -1.23
CA GLY A 532 57.34 -4.75 -2.03
C GLY A 532 57.55 -3.71 -3.13
N ASP A 533 56.44 -3.14 -3.59
CA ASP A 533 56.39 -2.16 -4.68
C ASP A 533 56.53 -0.72 -4.16
N LEU A 534 56.09 -0.48 -2.93
CA LEU A 534 55.98 0.86 -2.35
C LEU A 534 57.22 1.25 -1.54
N ASP A 535 57.46 2.55 -1.45
CA ASP A 535 58.55 3.14 -0.70
C ASP A 535 58.27 3.23 0.81
N SER A 536 59.18 3.83 1.57
CA SER A 536 59.04 3.90 3.04
C SER A 536 57.89 4.79 3.52
N CYS A 537 57.28 5.62 2.68
CA CYS A 537 56.05 6.35 3.02
C CYS A 537 54.78 5.62 2.56
N ASN A 538 54.92 4.42 1.98
CA ASN A 538 53.85 3.63 1.38
C ASN A 538 53.27 4.24 0.09
N GLY A 539 54.14 4.89 -0.69
CA GLY A 539 53.80 5.41 -2.01
C GLY A 539 54.86 5.11 -3.04
N HIS A 540 54.67 5.62 -4.25
CA HIS A 540 55.70 5.62 -5.28
C HIS A 540 55.43 6.72 -6.31
N PHE A 541 56.39 6.97 -7.20
CA PHE A 541 56.18 7.84 -8.35
C PHE A 541 55.85 7.00 -9.58
N GLY A 542 54.69 7.25 -10.19
CA GLY A 542 54.22 6.49 -11.34
C GLY A 542 53.07 7.20 -12.05
N ALA A 543 52.76 6.77 -13.27
CA ALA A 543 51.56 7.20 -13.97
C ALA A 543 50.32 6.60 -13.31
N THR A 544 49.21 7.33 -13.34
CA THR A 544 47.90 6.86 -12.87
C THR A 544 46.84 7.22 -13.90
N PRO A 545 45.59 6.71 -13.79
CA PRO A 545 44.50 7.13 -14.65
C PRO A 545 44.26 8.65 -14.65
N ASP A 546 44.40 9.29 -13.49
CA ASP A 546 44.23 10.74 -13.32
C ASP A 546 45.50 11.53 -13.64
N HIS A 547 46.69 10.93 -13.51
CA HIS A 547 47.96 11.58 -13.77
C HIS A 547 48.79 10.77 -14.78
N PRO A 548 48.45 10.81 -16.08
CA PRO A 548 49.12 10.00 -17.11
C PRO A 548 50.60 10.39 -17.30
N ASP A 549 50.98 11.62 -16.96
CA ASP A 549 52.36 12.10 -17.01
C ASP A 549 53.19 11.69 -15.78
N GLY A 550 52.57 11.07 -14.78
CA GLY A 550 53.19 10.63 -13.55
C GLY A 550 53.04 11.61 -12.39
N ILE A 551 52.71 11.08 -11.22
CA ILE A 551 52.71 11.80 -9.95
C ILE A 551 53.21 10.86 -8.84
N TYR A 552 53.73 11.44 -7.76
CA TYR A 552 53.85 10.67 -6.53
C TYR A 552 52.46 10.40 -5.96
N HIS A 553 52.20 9.18 -5.53
CA HIS A 553 50.91 8.81 -4.95
C HIS A 553 51.08 7.66 -3.97
N TYR A 554 50.18 7.60 -3.00
CA TYR A 554 50.14 6.54 -2.00
C TYR A 554 49.18 5.44 -2.43
N HIS A 555 49.30 4.29 -1.77
CA HIS A 555 48.38 3.18 -1.96
C HIS A 555 47.92 2.62 -0.62
N SER A 556 46.68 2.16 -0.55
CA SER A 556 46.29 1.24 0.51
C SER A 556 46.95 -0.12 0.29
N THR A 557 47.39 -0.79 1.35
CA THR A 557 48.06 -2.09 1.25
C THR A 557 47.48 -3.10 2.22
N TRP A 558 47.26 -4.32 1.71
CA TRP A 558 46.83 -5.45 2.54
C TRP A 558 47.95 -6.45 2.81
N GLU A 559 48.82 -6.65 1.82
CA GLU A 559 49.97 -7.54 1.92
C GLU A 559 51.29 -6.79 1.73
N ASN A 560 52.33 -7.26 2.39
CA ASN A 560 53.70 -6.88 2.07
C ASN A 560 54.29 -7.76 0.96
N GLY A 561 55.53 -7.47 0.58
CA GLY A 561 56.29 -8.23 -0.41
C GLY A 561 56.49 -9.71 -0.11
N GLU A 562 56.36 -10.12 1.16
CA GLU A 562 56.49 -11.51 1.62
C GLU A 562 55.13 -12.24 1.70
N GLY A 563 54.02 -11.53 1.46
CA GLY A 563 52.66 -12.05 1.62
C GLY A 563 52.17 -12.09 3.06
N GLU A 564 52.86 -11.39 3.97
CA GLU A 564 52.41 -11.12 5.33
C GLU A 564 51.62 -9.81 5.38
N ILE A 565 51.23 -9.37 6.58
CA ILE A 565 50.42 -8.17 6.78
C ILE A 565 51.08 -6.92 6.19
N GLY A 566 50.32 -6.17 5.40
CA GLY A 566 50.80 -5.04 4.59
C GLY A 566 50.94 -3.71 5.31
N PHE A 567 51.35 -3.69 6.57
CA PHE A 567 51.67 -2.45 7.31
C PHE A 567 52.62 -1.56 6.49
N PRO A 568 52.53 -0.22 6.51
CA PRO A 568 51.40 0.57 6.98
C PRO A 568 50.22 0.40 5.98
N TYR A 569 48.97 0.51 6.42
CA TYR A 569 47.84 0.22 5.54
C TYR A 569 47.48 1.35 4.57
N PHE A 570 47.89 2.59 4.85
CA PHE A 570 47.69 3.75 3.99
C PHE A 570 48.99 4.53 3.79
N ILE A 571 49.45 5.26 4.80
CA ILE A 571 50.67 6.07 4.75
C ILE A 571 51.43 5.96 6.07
N ASN A 572 52.75 6.12 6.01
CA ASN A 572 53.61 6.17 7.20
C ASN A 572 54.32 7.52 7.37
N CYS A 573 54.60 8.19 6.25
CA CYS A 573 55.17 9.53 6.23
C CYS A 573 54.63 10.31 5.04
N TYR A 574 54.80 11.63 5.09
CA TYR A 574 54.45 12.53 4.01
C TYR A 574 55.66 12.77 3.11
N ARG A 575 55.46 12.54 1.82
CA ARG A 575 56.38 12.90 0.75
C ARG A 575 56.37 14.39 0.48
N GLY A 576 55.20 15.02 0.56
CA GLY A 576 55.02 16.45 0.32
C GLY A 576 54.98 17.28 1.60
N GLU A 577 55.17 18.59 1.48
CA GLU A 577 55.11 19.53 2.60
C GLU A 577 53.69 19.56 3.20
N VAL A 578 53.60 19.47 4.53
CA VAL A 578 52.35 19.51 5.29
C VAL A 578 52.24 20.80 6.10
N SER A 579 51.09 21.47 6.06
CA SER A 579 50.75 22.55 7.01
C SER A 579 50.10 21.92 8.24
N ILE A 580 50.93 21.52 9.22
CA ILE A 580 50.49 20.76 10.41
C ILE A 580 49.54 21.56 11.32
N ASP A 581 49.47 22.88 11.17
CA ASP A 581 48.61 23.75 11.99
C ASP A 581 47.12 23.72 11.58
N ASP A 582 46.80 23.31 10.34
CA ASP A 582 45.42 23.35 9.79
C ASP A 582 44.82 21.94 9.53
N ALA A 583 45.60 20.87 9.70
CA ALA A 583 45.18 19.48 9.38
C ALA A 583 44.50 18.74 10.55
N ARG A 584 44.32 19.40 11.70
CA ARG A 584 43.59 18.84 12.84
C ARG A 584 42.17 19.37 12.81
N GLY A 585 41.19 18.50 12.58
CA GLY A 585 39.76 18.78 12.71
C GLY A 585 39.30 19.12 14.13
N ASP A 586 40.17 19.74 14.94
CA ASP A 586 39.90 20.15 16.31
C ASP A 586 39.49 21.63 16.33
N ASN A 587 38.18 21.86 16.34
CA ASN A 587 37.63 23.13 16.82
C ASN A 587 37.85 23.26 18.33
N ASN A 588 39.07 23.58 18.76
CA ASN A 588 39.26 24.24 20.05
C ASN A 588 40.50 25.13 20.08
N GLY A 589 40.31 26.41 19.78
CA GLY A 589 41.35 27.42 19.86
C GLY A 589 41.83 27.66 21.30
N GLY A 590 43.14 27.57 21.53
CA GLY A 590 43.79 28.08 22.75
C GLY A 590 45.22 27.56 22.93
N GLY A 591 46.20 28.43 22.68
CA GLY A 591 47.61 28.05 22.54
C GLY A 591 48.40 27.70 23.81
N ASP A 592 49.53 27.06 23.50
CA ASP A 592 50.81 26.86 24.20
C ASP A 592 50.88 26.10 25.54
N ASP A 593 51.88 25.22 25.55
CA ASP A 593 52.34 24.23 26.54
C ASP A 593 51.47 22.97 26.74
N ASP A 594 51.79 22.00 25.88
CA ASP A 594 51.41 20.59 25.83
C ASP A 594 51.35 19.87 27.19
N CYS A 595 50.13 19.51 27.58
CA CYS A 595 49.77 18.52 28.60
C CYS A 595 48.47 17.77 28.20
N SER A 596 48.15 17.66 26.91
CA SER A 596 46.92 17.03 26.44
C SER A 596 47.04 15.50 26.49
N GLY A 597 46.67 14.94 27.64
CA GLY A 597 46.62 13.48 27.83
C GLY A 597 46.35 12.98 29.25
N TYR A 598 46.03 13.84 30.24
CA TYR A 598 45.71 13.38 31.60
C TYR A 598 44.57 14.15 32.30
N GLY A 599 43.52 13.40 32.67
CA GLY A 599 42.44 13.76 33.60
C GLY A 599 41.12 14.04 32.87
N GLU A 600 40.04 13.27 33.00
CA GLU A 600 39.58 12.24 33.95
C GLU A 600 38.79 11.20 33.11
N THR A 601 38.96 9.88 33.18
CA THR A 601 38.64 8.97 34.30
C THR A 601 39.21 7.58 34.00
N TRP A 602 40.18 7.10 34.78
CA TRP A 602 40.48 5.66 34.89
C TRP A 602 40.78 5.32 36.35
N GLY A 603 40.18 4.23 36.83
CA GLY A 603 40.19 3.78 38.23
C GLY A 603 41.57 3.38 38.77
N PRO A 604 41.65 2.97 40.06
CA PRO A 604 42.88 2.98 40.85
C PRO A 604 43.87 1.88 40.43
N GLY A 605 45.08 2.27 40.01
CA GLY A 605 46.15 1.30 39.74
C GLY A 605 47.50 1.80 39.22
N ILE A 606 47.68 3.08 38.84
CA ILE A 606 48.90 3.50 38.12
C ILE A 606 49.66 4.58 38.93
N GLY A 607 50.98 4.44 38.97
CA GLY A 607 51.93 5.14 39.85
C GLY A 607 52.03 6.67 39.64
N PRO A 608 52.89 7.36 40.41
CA PRO A 608 52.94 8.81 40.43
C PRO A 608 53.39 9.39 39.08
N PRO A 609 52.82 10.54 38.65
CA PRO A 609 53.15 11.18 37.38
C PRO A 609 54.58 11.71 37.32
N PRO A 610 55.15 11.94 36.11
CA PRO A 610 56.47 12.52 35.92
C PRO A 610 56.61 13.93 36.53
N ALA A 611 57.85 14.33 36.80
CA ALA A 611 58.15 15.60 37.45
C ALA A 611 57.78 16.80 36.56
N GLY A 612 56.73 17.55 36.94
CA GLY A 612 56.28 18.78 36.25
C GLY A 612 54.81 19.11 36.47
N CYS A 613 53.95 18.10 36.65
CA CYS A 613 52.48 18.27 36.64
C CYS A 613 51.84 18.30 38.04
N GLY A 614 52.50 18.87 39.04
CA GLY A 614 52.05 18.79 40.44
C GLY A 614 51.71 20.14 41.08
N GLY A 615 50.42 20.49 41.16
CA GLY A 615 50.00 21.54 42.09
C GLY A 615 48.56 22.03 41.97
N GLY A 616 47.71 21.63 42.93
CA GLY A 616 46.44 22.33 43.18
C GLY A 616 45.40 21.51 43.92
N GLY A 617 45.60 21.23 45.21
CA GLY A 617 44.63 20.50 46.03
C GLY A 617 43.53 21.36 46.66
N GLN A 618 42.50 20.64 47.15
CA GLN A 618 41.89 20.75 48.49
C GLN A 618 40.41 21.20 48.56
N GLY A 619 39.53 20.26 48.98
CA GLY A 619 38.21 20.58 49.54
C GLY A 619 37.19 19.44 49.48
N GLY A 620 37.26 18.45 50.40
CA GLY A 620 36.23 17.41 50.53
C GLY A 620 35.14 17.75 51.55
N GLN A 621 33.91 17.26 51.34
CA GLN A 621 33.10 16.51 52.32
C GLN A 621 31.70 16.14 51.79
N ASN A 622 31.37 14.84 51.95
CA ASN A 622 30.08 14.24 52.32
C ASN A 622 28.81 14.51 51.48
N GLY A 623 28.37 13.46 50.77
CA GLY A 623 27.26 12.61 51.24
C GLY A 623 25.82 12.94 50.81
N GLN A 624 25.16 11.88 50.31
CA GLN A 624 23.72 11.58 50.28
C GLN A 624 22.91 11.88 49.00
N SER A 625 22.52 10.76 48.37
CA SER A 625 21.23 10.38 47.76
C SER A 625 20.17 11.45 47.47
N SER A 626 19.69 11.38 46.22
CA SER A 626 18.30 11.53 45.73
C SER A 626 17.50 12.78 46.13
N GLU A 627 17.12 13.61 45.16
CA GLU A 627 15.74 13.69 44.64
C GLU A 627 15.56 14.91 43.70
N ILE A 628 14.56 14.75 42.86
CA ILE A 628 14.01 15.65 41.85
C ILE A 628 13.50 16.97 42.46
N SER A 629 13.83 18.12 41.87
CA SER A 629 12.85 19.19 41.59
C SER A 629 13.46 20.35 40.81
N GLY A 630 12.77 20.77 39.76
CA GLY A 630 13.08 21.99 39.04
C GLY A 630 12.66 23.26 39.78
N THR A 631 13.33 24.36 39.48
CA THR A 631 12.73 25.70 39.52
C THR A 631 13.50 26.62 38.58
N ILE A 632 12.70 27.41 37.87
CA ILE A 632 12.98 28.47 36.90
C ILE A 632 13.74 29.64 37.55
N GLY A 633 14.57 30.34 36.76
CA GLY A 633 15.18 31.63 37.14
C GLY A 633 15.96 32.32 36.00
N ASP A 634 15.21 32.99 35.13
CA ASP A 634 15.47 34.25 34.39
C ASP A 634 16.85 34.65 33.83
N ILE A 635 16.91 34.65 32.48
CA ILE A 635 17.22 35.74 31.53
C ILE A 635 18.19 36.85 31.96
N ILE A 636 19.30 37.00 31.20
CA ILE A 636 19.77 38.28 30.64
C ILE A 636 20.29 38.06 29.22
N ALA A 637 19.51 38.46 28.20
CA ALA A 637 19.96 38.64 26.84
C ALA A 637 19.97 40.15 26.52
N THR A 638 21.06 40.63 25.96
CA THR A 638 21.28 42.03 25.56
C THR A 638 20.76 42.28 24.15
N GLU A 639 19.89 43.28 23.98
CA GLU A 639 19.46 43.85 22.69
C GLU A 639 20.57 44.66 21.99
N PRO A 640 20.45 44.84 20.66
CA PRO A 640 20.80 46.11 20.00
C PRO A 640 19.57 46.81 19.37
N PRO A 641 19.66 48.12 19.07
CA PRO A 641 18.48 48.98 18.97
C PRO A 641 17.97 49.23 17.55
N GLY A 642 16.63 49.21 17.41
CA GLY A 642 15.83 50.32 16.86
C GLY A 642 15.69 50.49 15.33
N GLY A 643 14.45 50.27 14.83
CA GLY A 643 13.96 50.79 13.56
C GLY A 643 12.55 50.30 13.19
N GLU A 644 11.56 51.18 13.35
CA GLU A 644 10.12 51.17 12.99
C GLU A 644 9.80 50.63 11.56
N LEU A 645 8.58 50.30 11.08
CA LEU A 645 7.21 49.96 11.51
C LEU A 645 6.45 49.66 10.17
N LEU A 646 5.29 48.98 10.23
CA LEU A 646 4.32 48.57 9.16
C LEU A 646 4.64 47.22 8.49
N GLY A 647 3.71 46.26 8.33
CA GLY A 647 2.28 46.21 8.59
C GLY A 647 1.62 45.20 7.64
N LEU A 648 0.89 44.24 8.23
CA LEU A 648 -0.22 43.44 7.66
C LEU A 648 0.06 42.25 6.71
N LEU A 649 -0.42 41.09 7.19
CA LEU A 649 -1.17 40.01 6.50
C LEU A 649 -0.49 39.25 5.35
N ILE A 650 -0.38 37.92 5.52
CA ILE A 650 -1.09 36.94 4.66
C ILE A 650 -1.31 35.61 5.43
N LEU A 651 -2.48 35.05 5.16
CA LEU A 651 -3.10 33.84 5.71
C LEU A 651 -2.52 32.55 5.11
N ALA A 652 -2.47 31.51 5.96
CA ALA A 652 -2.85 30.10 5.76
C ALA A 652 -2.63 29.40 4.40
N VAL A 653 -1.95 28.24 4.43
CA VAL A 653 -2.52 26.90 4.12
C VAL A 653 -1.66 25.82 4.82
N VAL A 654 -2.26 25.05 5.73
CA VAL A 654 -1.73 23.74 6.17
C VAL A 654 -2.66 22.69 5.57
N SER A 655 -2.15 21.93 4.60
CA SER A 655 -2.84 20.79 4.00
C SER A 655 -2.30 19.50 4.61
N VAL A 656 -3.11 18.87 5.44
CA VAL A 656 -2.94 17.48 5.86
C VAL A 656 -3.18 16.58 4.64
N ARG A 657 -2.20 15.76 4.25
CA ARG A 657 -2.46 14.56 3.44
C ARG A 657 -2.20 13.30 4.26
N VAL A 658 -3.31 12.64 4.54
CA VAL A 658 -3.41 11.22 4.88
C VAL A 658 -2.96 10.43 3.65
N LEU A 659 -1.98 9.53 3.81
CA LEU A 659 -1.75 8.43 2.88
C LEU A 659 -1.76 7.12 3.66
N ALA A 660 -2.52 6.19 3.08
CA ALA A 660 -2.85 4.89 3.61
C ALA A 660 -1.62 3.97 3.61
N SER A 661 -1.33 3.37 4.77
CA SER A 661 -0.43 2.25 4.91
C SER A 661 -1.13 0.95 4.52
N VAL A 662 -0.68 0.31 3.43
CA VAL A 662 -0.87 -1.13 3.19
C VAL A 662 0.38 -1.83 3.72
N PRO A 663 0.28 -2.85 4.60
CA PRO A 663 1.46 -3.60 5.03
C PRO A 663 1.77 -4.71 4.02
N ILE A 664 2.97 -4.66 3.45
CA ILE A 664 3.61 -5.81 2.80
C ILE A 664 4.53 -6.45 3.84
N SER A 665 4.23 -7.70 4.18
CA SER A 665 5.08 -8.56 5.00
C SER A 665 6.22 -9.12 4.15
N PRO A 666 7.39 -9.35 4.76
CA PRO A 666 8.06 -10.62 4.57
C PRO A 666 8.23 -11.35 5.91
N ASN A 667 7.94 -12.64 5.88
CA ASN A 667 8.31 -13.60 6.91
C ASN A 667 9.84 -13.61 7.10
N ARG A 668 10.30 -13.54 8.34
CA ARG A 668 11.45 -14.36 8.76
C ARG A 668 11.21 -14.88 10.17
N ALA A 669 10.84 -16.16 10.20
CA ALA A 669 10.78 -16.97 11.39
C ALA A 669 12.19 -17.25 11.92
N ASP A 670 12.32 -17.22 13.24
CA ASP A 670 13.18 -18.03 14.10
C ASP A 670 14.50 -18.55 13.51
N LYS A 671 15.61 -18.06 14.08
CA LYS A 671 16.69 -18.92 14.62
C LYS A 671 17.65 -18.11 15.48
N ALA A 672 17.39 -18.12 16.77
CA ALA A 672 18.46 -18.06 17.77
C ALA A 672 19.13 -19.44 17.84
N ALA A 673 20.45 -19.52 17.66
CA ALA A 673 21.36 -20.44 18.35
C ALA A 673 22.79 -20.40 17.76
N LEU A 674 23.74 -20.02 18.63
CA LEU A 674 25.06 -20.62 18.86
C LEU A 674 26.09 -20.63 17.71
N TYR A 675 27.27 -20.04 17.93
CA TYR A 675 28.61 -20.66 18.07
C TYR A 675 29.60 -19.49 18.34
N GLN A 676 30.18 -19.41 19.54
CA GLN A 676 31.56 -19.80 19.91
C GLN A 676 32.65 -18.94 19.30
#